data_AF-Q54M91-F1
#
_entry.id   AF-Q54M91-F1
#
_cell.length_a   1.000
_cell.length_b   1.000
_cell.length_c   1.000
_cell.angle_alpha   90.00
_cell.angle_beta   90.00
_cell.angle_gamma   90.00
#
_symmetry.space_group_name_H-M   'P 1'
#
loop_
_entity.id
_entity.type
_entity.pdbx_description
1 polymer ?
#
loop_
_entity_poly.entity_id
_entity_poly.type
_entity_poly.pdbx_seq_one_letter_code
_entity_poly.pdbx_strand_id
1 'polypeptide(L)'
;MKDSHPNFGKETSSTEDYKDIEFVQWLVFFLFVALIPSTIWLWKKFNPKPIAKHFDCSCEGCERKSEERIKLEKKEMKSTSNKIKIGIIAFFWVLFFFLLYIVLTSTAPTKEPYNPYTILGIEPGATTEEIKKAHKKMSLKFHPDKNPGNVEAEEMYMSIAKAYQALTDDAIREKWETYGNPDGPQRMSIGIALPSWLINKGNSPIVLTVYLLLLVVALPSAVYYWNKSTKSKLPAQIEQQSLALYYHVIDGTTRLKSMIEILAATTEYKTSLVERKSDDENLKNLFKSIPDAYKVKKARFNAPYIVKGTILLYAHLCRIKDMPQTLRDDLNQIIKTYRHYLTGAFQVTREKRQLVGLVELVKLSQCIMQSAWEDQSLKQLPHLDSFMAQQLKSNHVQDIAKFKAMSEEKRKELLTKVGGTALNDAKIKDIENILEKIPCQVGIKWRITSENPTFLASSVCILEVEFVDQIALKKQKQEEAAAAIATKEAAKNKPNLAPAEKKGGARKRTTVKKTKDGAKEDESSPSSSGKAEEKDQSEDEQQEEEIKEEKKEKKEKKKILDADGNEIEDSDDDSEFDDDEYSDSDDDDAWEKVPKKSLINPPKELCHSPFTFDDKPVNFWILMGNRQKNELVALGKTETFTPGTIVKYPFLSAAEIGTAHYSLYVMCDGYLGCDVETDVSINLAHNPRPLQLQPLPRVQQQPVPPQRKIGDAADDDSDDDEVANKKSNDTVQQKQQQQQAAQQKQQQAAQQAAQQQQIPEIITPSQQQPTSPQQQSTKPLTQKQINQQQKLLKKQQKAATSSPSPVKEVKKDK
;
A
#
# COMPACT_ATOMS: atom_id res chain seq x y z
N MET A 1 -75.30 17.66 17.77
CA MET A 1 -74.24 18.11 18.70
C MET A 1 -73.09 17.15 18.55
N LYS A 2 -71.90 17.68 18.22
CA LYS A 2 -70.59 17.05 17.99
C LYS A 2 -70.49 15.51 18.10
N ASP A 3 -70.12 14.92 16.97
CA ASP A 3 -69.77 13.51 16.78
C ASP A 3 -68.63 13.09 17.73
N SER A 4 -68.98 12.28 18.73
CA SER A 4 -68.03 11.55 19.54
C SER A 4 -67.74 10.21 18.87
N HIS A 5 -66.69 10.14 18.05
CA HIS A 5 -66.10 8.85 17.67
C HIS A 5 -65.43 8.22 18.91
N PRO A 6 -65.84 7.02 19.35
CA PRO A 6 -65.19 6.33 20.45
C PRO A 6 -63.83 5.78 20.01
N ASN A 7 -62.82 6.05 20.84
CA ASN A 7 -61.45 5.55 20.75
C ASN A 7 -61.43 4.01 20.78
N PHE A 8 -61.23 3.37 19.63
CA PHE A 8 -60.74 1.99 19.57
C PHE A 8 -59.24 2.00 19.90
N GLY A 9 -58.88 1.73 21.15
CA GLY A 9 -57.49 1.62 21.57
C GLY A 9 -57.38 0.79 22.85
N LYS A 10 -56.48 -0.22 22.83
CA LYS A 10 -56.31 -1.38 23.74
C LYS A 10 -57.12 -2.56 23.19
N GLU A 11 -56.53 -3.58 22.57
CA GLU A 11 -55.68 -4.62 23.19
C GLU A 11 -54.91 -5.40 22.10
N THR A 12 -53.57 -5.35 22.11
CA THR A 12 -52.66 -6.12 21.23
C THR A 12 -51.52 -6.81 22.02
N SER A 13 -51.69 -7.00 23.34
CA SER A 13 -50.60 -7.33 24.27
C SER A 13 -49.88 -8.65 24.01
N SER A 14 -50.59 -9.74 23.68
CA SER A 14 -49.96 -11.07 23.57
C SER A 14 -48.96 -11.19 22.40
N THR A 15 -49.27 -10.56 21.26
CA THR A 15 -48.38 -10.57 20.09
C THR A 15 -47.22 -9.59 20.22
N GLU A 16 -47.38 -8.54 21.04
CA GLU A 16 -46.34 -7.56 21.34
C GLU A 16 -45.30 -8.13 22.31
N ASP A 17 -45.73 -8.76 23.41
CA ASP A 17 -44.84 -9.35 24.42
C ASP A 17 -43.92 -10.45 23.84
N TYR A 18 -44.44 -11.24 22.89
CA TYR A 18 -43.68 -12.30 22.22
C TYR A 18 -42.49 -11.74 21.40
N LYS A 19 -42.70 -10.64 20.66
CA LYS A 19 -41.64 -10.00 19.85
C LYS A 19 -40.53 -9.40 20.71
N ASP A 20 -40.87 -8.89 21.88
CA ASP A 20 -39.89 -8.31 22.81
C ASP A 20 -38.92 -9.38 23.36
N ILE A 21 -39.42 -10.59 23.66
CA ILE A 21 -38.57 -11.70 24.14
C ILE A 21 -37.64 -12.20 23.04
N GLU A 22 -38.14 -12.40 21.80
CA GLU A 22 -37.32 -12.79 20.65
C GLU A 22 -36.18 -11.78 20.39
N PHE A 23 -36.46 -10.49 20.56
CA PHE A 23 -35.43 -9.46 20.46
C PHE A 23 -34.37 -9.58 21.55
N VAL A 24 -34.73 -9.87 22.81
CA VAL A 24 -33.73 -10.06 23.88
C VAL A 24 -32.86 -11.30 23.61
N GLN A 25 -33.45 -12.39 23.11
CA GLN A 25 -32.68 -13.58 22.68
C GLN A 25 -31.66 -13.24 21.60
N TRP A 26 -32.07 -12.45 20.59
CA TRP A 26 -31.18 -11.94 19.57
C TRP A 26 -30.04 -11.10 20.20
N LEU A 27 -30.36 -10.17 21.09
CA LEU A 27 -29.38 -9.32 21.77
C LEU A 27 -28.35 -10.15 22.57
N VAL A 28 -28.79 -11.17 23.31
CA VAL A 28 -27.91 -12.10 24.04
C VAL A 28 -26.95 -12.81 23.09
N PHE A 29 -27.44 -13.31 21.96
CA PHE A 29 -26.61 -13.94 20.93
C PHE A 29 -25.53 -12.99 20.39
N PHE A 30 -25.90 -11.75 20.02
CA PHE A 30 -24.95 -10.76 19.51
C PHE A 30 -23.93 -10.32 20.57
N LEU A 31 -24.35 -10.13 21.82
CA LEU A 31 -23.42 -9.86 22.93
C LEU A 31 -22.43 -10.99 23.13
N PHE A 32 -22.88 -12.25 23.07
CA PHE A 32 -21.99 -13.40 23.22
C PHE A 32 -20.93 -13.48 22.12
N VAL A 33 -21.36 -13.34 20.86
CA VAL A 33 -20.48 -13.31 19.68
C VAL A 33 -19.47 -12.16 19.76
N ALA A 34 -19.86 -11.01 20.31
CA ALA A 34 -18.95 -9.87 20.51
C ALA A 34 -18.02 -10.01 21.73
N LEU A 35 -18.50 -10.61 22.83
CA LEU A 35 -17.75 -10.72 24.08
C LEU A 35 -16.63 -11.76 24.03
N ILE A 36 -16.83 -12.90 23.38
CA ILE A 36 -15.80 -13.96 23.31
C ILE A 36 -14.49 -13.46 22.65
N PRO A 37 -14.49 -12.87 21.44
CA PRO A 37 -13.27 -12.32 20.85
C PRO A 37 -12.66 -11.21 21.71
N SER A 38 -13.50 -10.40 22.35
CA SER A 38 -13.08 -9.30 23.22
C SER A 38 -12.38 -9.80 24.50
N THR A 39 -12.84 -10.90 25.09
CA THR A 39 -12.18 -11.51 26.27
C THR A 39 -10.89 -12.21 25.90
N ILE A 40 -10.83 -12.92 24.77
CA ILE A 40 -9.59 -13.53 24.27
C ILE A 40 -8.55 -12.43 24.01
N TRP A 41 -8.96 -11.31 23.40
CA TRP A 41 -8.10 -10.14 23.20
C TRP A 41 -7.58 -9.58 24.53
N LEU A 42 -8.44 -9.46 25.54
CA LEU A 42 -8.05 -8.97 26.86
C LEU A 42 -7.09 -9.92 27.58
N TRP A 43 -7.33 -11.23 27.51
CA TRP A 43 -6.50 -12.25 28.14
C TRP A 43 -5.08 -12.28 27.58
N LYS A 44 -4.93 -12.20 26.25
CA LYS A 44 -3.61 -12.06 25.58
C LYS A 44 -2.84 -10.82 26.04
N LYS A 45 -3.54 -9.76 26.46
CA LYS A 45 -2.94 -8.49 26.89
C LYS A 45 -2.49 -8.48 28.35
N PHE A 46 -3.15 -9.25 29.22
CA PHE A 46 -2.75 -9.40 30.63
C PHE A 46 -1.57 -10.34 30.83
N ASN A 47 -1.39 -11.31 29.93
CA ASN A 47 -0.24 -12.20 29.89
C ASN A 47 0.67 -11.83 28.69
N PRO A 48 1.31 -10.65 28.67
CA PRO A 48 2.25 -10.35 27.61
C PRO A 48 3.38 -11.39 27.65
N LYS A 49 3.73 -11.94 26.48
CA LYS A 49 4.99 -12.71 26.35
C LYS A 49 6.14 -11.79 26.78
N PRO A 50 7.23 -12.32 27.38
CA PRO A 50 8.41 -11.52 27.64
C PRO A 50 8.85 -10.84 26.34
N ILE A 51 9.11 -9.53 26.40
CA ILE A 51 9.49 -8.74 25.23
C ILE A 51 10.80 -9.32 24.69
N ALA A 52 10.72 -10.06 23.60
CA ALA A 52 11.89 -10.56 22.92
C ALA A 52 12.71 -9.35 22.45
N LYS A 53 14.01 -9.34 22.76
CA LYS A 53 14.92 -8.38 22.14
C LYS A 53 14.88 -8.64 20.62
N HIS A 54 14.77 -7.59 19.81
CA HIS A 54 14.88 -7.71 18.35
C HIS A 54 16.23 -8.28 17.90
N PHE A 55 17.26 -8.06 18.72
CA PHE A 55 18.61 -8.56 18.52
C PHE A 55 19.13 -9.19 19.80
N ASP A 56 19.74 -10.37 19.70
CA ASP A 56 20.51 -10.98 20.78
C ASP A 56 21.90 -10.31 20.85
N CYS A 57 21.91 -9.07 21.34
CA CYS A 57 23.09 -8.22 21.46
C CYS A 57 23.05 -7.43 22.78
N SER A 58 24.21 -7.33 23.44
CA SER A 58 24.40 -6.66 24.74
C SER A 58 25.18 -5.35 24.60
N CYS A 59 25.05 -4.65 23.47
CA CYS A 59 25.65 -3.32 23.33
C CYS A 59 24.78 -2.22 23.96
N GLU A 60 25.44 -1.14 24.41
CA GLU A 60 24.84 0.02 25.09
C GLU A 60 23.57 0.54 24.37
N GLY A 61 23.60 0.63 23.04
CA GLY A 61 22.47 1.10 22.24
C GLY A 61 21.29 0.13 22.18
N CYS A 62 21.55 -1.17 22.05
CA CYS A 62 20.52 -2.21 22.02
C CYS A 62 19.85 -2.39 23.39
N GLU A 63 20.63 -2.31 24.47
CA GLU A 63 20.11 -2.35 25.84
C GLU A 63 19.21 -1.15 26.11
N ARG A 64 19.67 0.07 25.80
CA ARG A 64 18.88 1.29 25.91
C ARG A 64 17.54 1.18 25.16
N LYS A 65 17.56 0.74 23.89
CA LYS A 65 16.32 0.52 23.11
C LYS A 65 15.39 -0.50 23.76
N SER A 66 15.95 -1.59 24.29
CA SER A 66 15.15 -2.63 24.97
C SER A 66 14.48 -2.10 26.24
N GLU A 67 15.20 -1.30 27.03
CA GLU A 67 14.64 -0.66 28.23
C GLU A 67 13.55 0.36 27.90
N GLU A 68 13.76 1.17 26.86
CA GLU A 68 12.76 2.15 26.39
C GLU A 68 11.46 1.45 25.96
N ARG A 69 11.55 0.31 25.25
CA ARG A 69 10.37 -0.50 24.91
C ARG A 69 9.65 -1.05 26.15
N ILE A 70 10.41 -1.63 27.09
CA ILE A 70 9.85 -2.11 28.36
C ILE A 70 9.13 -0.97 29.11
N LYS A 71 9.69 0.24 29.11
CA LYS A 71 9.08 1.44 29.72
C LYS A 71 7.80 1.86 29.00
N LEU A 72 7.80 1.88 27.66
CA LEU A 72 6.63 2.23 26.84
C LEU A 72 5.49 1.24 27.05
N GLU A 73 5.75 -0.07 27.02
CA GLU A 73 4.71 -1.08 27.27
C GLU A 73 4.15 -1.01 28.69
N LYS A 74 5.01 -0.83 29.71
CA LYS A 74 4.55 -0.61 31.09
C LYS A 74 3.65 0.63 31.19
N LYS A 75 3.95 1.69 30.43
CA LYS A 75 3.11 2.90 30.37
C LYS A 75 1.80 2.63 29.65
N GLU A 76 1.82 1.90 28.54
CA GLU A 76 0.62 1.50 27.81
C GLU A 76 -0.29 0.61 28.67
N MET A 77 0.27 -0.39 29.36
CA MET A 77 -0.50 -1.24 30.28
C MET A 77 -1.16 -0.43 31.40
N LYS A 78 -0.47 0.58 31.95
CA LYS A 78 -1.01 1.47 32.99
C LYS A 78 -1.96 2.56 32.45
N SER A 79 -2.08 2.70 31.13
CA SER A 79 -2.91 3.73 30.49
C SER A 79 -4.37 3.62 30.91
N THR A 80 -4.98 4.77 31.23
CA THR A 80 -6.40 4.91 31.60
C THR A 80 -7.34 4.31 30.56
N SER A 81 -6.99 4.41 29.28
CA SER A 81 -7.77 3.80 28.18
C SER A 81 -7.91 2.28 28.34
N ASN A 82 -6.85 1.58 28.78
CA ASN A 82 -6.91 0.15 28.98
C ASN A 82 -7.78 -0.23 30.19
N LYS A 83 -7.70 0.55 31.27
CA LYS A 83 -8.59 0.38 32.44
C LYS A 83 -10.06 0.55 32.06
N ILE A 84 -10.39 1.54 31.23
CA ILE A 84 -11.75 1.76 30.73
C ILE A 84 -12.23 0.58 29.87
N LYS A 85 -11.39 0.07 28.94
CA LYS A 85 -11.75 -1.10 28.11
C LYS A 85 -12.04 -2.33 28.96
N ILE A 86 -11.24 -2.57 30.00
CA ILE A 86 -11.48 -3.67 30.96
C ILE A 86 -12.84 -3.48 31.65
N GLY A 87 -13.12 -2.26 32.14
CA GLY A 87 -14.40 -1.94 32.77
C GLY A 87 -15.60 -2.14 31.84
N ILE A 88 -15.48 -1.75 30.56
CA ILE A 88 -16.53 -1.94 29.54
C ILE A 88 -16.79 -3.42 29.28
N ILE A 89 -15.74 -4.24 29.09
CA ILE A 89 -15.89 -5.68 28.87
C ILE A 89 -16.56 -6.32 30.10
N ALA A 90 -16.11 -5.99 31.30
CA ALA A 90 -16.72 -6.47 32.54
C ALA A 90 -18.21 -6.08 32.65
N PHE A 91 -18.54 -4.83 32.33
CA PHE A 91 -19.92 -4.35 32.30
C PHE A 91 -20.80 -5.14 31.32
N PHE A 92 -20.32 -5.39 30.11
CA PHE A 92 -21.10 -6.15 29.11
C PHE A 92 -21.24 -7.63 29.47
N TRP A 93 -20.28 -8.24 30.19
CA TRP A 93 -20.49 -9.57 30.77
C TRP A 93 -21.60 -9.57 31.82
N VAL A 94 -21.61 -8.58 32.71
CA VAL A 94 -22.69 -8.43 33.70
C VAL A 94 -24.04 -8.24 32.99
N LEU A 95 -24.10 -7.41 31.94
CA LEU A 95 -25.30 -7.21 31.13
C LEU A 95 -25.72 -8.50 30.40
N PHE A 96 -24.78 -9.25 29.84
CA PHE A 96 -25.05 -10.52 29.18
C PHE A 96 -25.72 -11.51 30.13
N PHE A 97 -25.18 -11.69 31.33
CA PHE A 97 -25.77 -12.57 32.34
C PHE A 97 -27.13 -12.06 32.83
N PHE A 98 -27.33 -10.75 32.93
CA PHE A 98 -28.61 -10.16 33.30
C PHE A 98 -29.70 -10.37 32.24
N LEU A 99 -29.39 -10.19 30.95
CA LEU A 99 -30.35 -10.42 29.86
C LEU A 99 -30.65 -11.91 29.69
N LEU A 100 -29.63 -12.76 29.82
CA LEU A 100 -29.80 -14.22 29.81
C LEU A 100 -30.72 -14.66 30.97
N TYR A 101 -30.60 -14.05 32.14
CA TYR A 101 -31.52 -14.28 33.25
C TYR A 101 -32.97 -13.89 32.90
N ILE A 102 -33.20 -12.72 32.28
CA ILE A 102 -34.55 -12.30 31.85
C ILE A 102 -35.16 -13.33 30.90
N VAL A 103 -34.41 -13.77 29.88
CA VAL A 103 -34.89 -14.76 28.90
C VAL A 103 -35.28 -16.08 29.60
N LEU A 104 -34.48 -16.53 30.57
CA LEU A 104 -34.76 -17.76 31.31
C LEU A 104 -36.00 -17.65 32.21
N THR A 105 -36.36 -16.44 32.67
CA THR A 105 -37.54 -16.22 33.51
C THR A 105 -38.83 -15.98 32.74
N SER A 106 -38.78 -15.76 31.42
CA SER A 106 -39.96 -15.44 30.61
C SER A 106 -40.61 -16.70 30.03
N THR A 107 -41.87 -16.97 30.38
CA THR A 107 -42.70 -18.03 29.78
C THR A 107 -43.36 -17.52 28.50
N ALA A 108 -42.73 -17.70 27.34
CA ALA A 108 -43.37 -17.37 26.05
C ALA A 108 -44.32 -18.50 25.63
N PRO A 109 -45.57 -18.22 25.22
CA PRO A 109 -46.47 -19.23 24.65
C PRO A 109 -45.94 -19.68 23.28
N THR A 110 -45.62 -20.96 23.14
CA THR A 110 -45.22 -21.55 21.86
C THR A 110 -46.45 -21.59 20.94
N LYS A 111 -46.40 -20.89 19.79
CA LYS A 111 -47.43 -21.04 18.75
C LYS A 111 -47.29 -22.41 18.11
N GLU A 112 -48.26 -23.29 18.33
CA GLU A 112 -48.33 -24.59 17.67
C GLU A 112 -48.57 -24.40 16.16
N PRO A 113 -48.01 -25.28 15.30
CA PRO A 113 -48.29 -25.24 13.86
C PRO A 113 -49.79 -25.36 13.59
N TYR A 114 -50.31 -24.63 12.59
CA TYR A 114 -51.74 -24.58 12.29
C TYR A 114 -52.30 -25.98 12.00
N ASN A 115 -53.16 -26.48 12.89
CA ASN A 115 -53.78 -27.78 12.75
C ASN A 115 -55.32 -27.66 12.89
N PRO A 116 -56.09 -27.85 11.80
CA PRO A 116 -57.54 -27.66 11.80
C PRO A 116 -58.26 -28.61 12.77
N TYR A 117 -57.73 -29.81 13.00
CA TYR A 117 -58.28 -30.78 13.95
C TYR A 117 -58.15 -30.27 15.40
N THR A 118 -56.99 -29.73 15.76
CA THR A 118 -56.76 -29.17 17.11
C THR A 118 -57.63 -27.94 17.40
N ILE A 119 -57.85 -27.10 16.38
CA ILE A 119 -58.68 -25.89 16.49
C ILE A 119 -60.15 -26.26 16.72
N LEU A 120 -60.65 -27.30 16.04
CA LEU A 120 -62.01 -27.81 16.22
C LEU A 120 -62.15 -28.75 17.44
N GLY A 121 -61.05 -29.18 18.04
CA GLY A 121 -61.02 -30.11 19.17
C GLY A 121 -61.47 -31.53 18.81
N ILE A 122 -61.12 -31.99 17.61
CA ILE A 122 -61.45 -33.31 17.07
C ILE A 122 -60.17 -34.10 16.77
N GLU A 123 -60.28 -35.42 16.71
CA GLU A 123 -59.15 -36.27 16.34
C GLU A 123 -58.90 -36.25 14.81
N PRO A 124 -57.65 -36.47 14.37
CA PRO A 124 -57.32 -36.62 12.95
C PRO A 124 -58.13 -37.78 12.33
N GLY A 125 -58.93 -37.51 11.30
CA GLY A 125 -59.77 -38.52 10.63
C GLY A 125 -61.26 -38.52 11.02
N ALA A 126 -61.73 -37.52 11.77
CA ALA A 126 -63.15 -37.37 12.09
C ALA A 126 -64.08 -37.33 10.86
N THR A 127 -65.29 -37.87 11.01
CA THR A 127 -66.30 -37.90 9.93
C THR A 127 -66.84 -36.51 9.61
N THR A 128 -67.40 -36.32 8.41
CA THR A 128 -67.97 -35.02 7.99
C THR A 128 -69.11 -34.54 8.89
N GLU A 129 -69.85 -35.45 9.54
CA GLU A 129 -70.86 -35.12 10.54
C GLU A 129 -70.25 -34.62 11.85
N GLU A 130 -69.16 -35.22 12.32
CA GLU A 130 -68.43 -34.79 13.51
C GLU A 130 -67.79 -33.43 13.32
N ILE A 131 -67.19 -33.19 12.14
CA ILE A 131 -66.63 -31.89 11.76
C ILE A 131 -67.73 -30.82 11.78
N LYS A 132 -68.92 -31.09 11.22
CA LYS A 132 -70.06 -30.16 11.25
C LYS A 132 -70.59 -29.91 12.67
N LYS A 133 -70.65 -30.96 13.51
CA LYS A 133 -71.07 -30.84 14.93
C LYS A 133 -70.05 -30.03 15.73
N ALA A 134 -68.76 -30.29 15.57
CA ALA A 134 -67.67 -29.57 16.23
C ALA A 134 -67.64 -28.10 15.81
N HIS A 135 -67.72 -27.82 14.51
CA HIS A 135 -67.81 -26.47 13.98
C HIS A 135 -69.01 -25.71 14.57
N LYS A 136 -70.20 -26.32 14.60
CA LYS A 136 -71.39 -25.70 15.21
C LYS A 136 -71.17 -25.40 16.69
N LYS A 137 -70.58 -26.33 17.44
CA LYS A 137 -70.30 -26.18 18.89
C LYS A 137 -69.29 -25.06 19.16
N MET A 138 -68.19 -25.04 18.41
CA MET A 138 -67.11 -24.08 18.58
C MET A 138 -67.52 -22.68 18.08
N SER A 139 -68.22 -22.61 16.95
CA SER A 139 -68.79 -21.35 16.42
C SER A 139 -69.79 -20.74 17.40
N LEU A 140 -70.67 -21.53 18.01
CA LEU A 140 -71.60 -21.04 19.05
C LEU A 140 -70.89 -20.55 20.31
N LYS A 141 -69.70 -21.08 20.62
CA LYS A 141 -68.90 -20.69 21.79
C LYS A 141 -68.17 -19.38 21.55
N PHE A 142 -67.61 -19.20 20.36
CA PHE A 142 -66.79 -18.04 19.98
C PHE A 142 -67.52 -17.01 19.11
N HIS A 143 -68.83 -17.16 18.92
CA HIS A 143 -69.63 -16.24 18.09
C HIS A 143 -69.49 -14.78 18.57
N PRO A 144 -69.36 -13.80 17.66
CA PRO A 144 -69.19 -12.38 18.01
C PRO A 144 -70.34 -11.81 18.85
N ASP A 145 -71.55 -12.34 18.68
CA ASP A 145 -72.74 -11.93 19.48
C ASP A 145 -72.63 -12.32 20.97
N LYS A 146 -71.97 -13.45 21.28
CA LYS A 146 -71.79 -13.90 22.68
C LYS A 146 -70.54 -13.33 23.35
N ASN A 147 -69.57 -12.94 22.55
CA ASN A 147 -68.31 -12.36 23.01
C ASN A 147 -68.08 -10.99 22.34
N PRO A 148 -69.02 -10.04 22.47
CA PRO A 148 -68.91 -8.75 21.79
C PRO A 148 -67.66 -8.01 22.28
N GLY A 149 -66.79 -7.66 21.34
CA GLY A 149 -65.54 -6.93 21.60
C GLY A 149 -64.37 -7.78 22.08
N ASN A 150 -64.50 -9.10 22.21
CA ASN A 150 -63.37 -9.97 22.54
C ASN A 150 -62.61 -10.38 21.26
N VAL A 151 -61.42 -9.79 21.06
CA VAL A 151 -60.58 -10.05 19.89
C VAL A 151 -60.12 -11.51 19.82
N GLU A 152 -59.77 -12.13 20.96
CA GLU A 152 -59.36 -13.54 20.98
C GLU A 152 -60.51 -14.46 20.53
N ALA A 153 -61.73 -14.15 20.95
CA ALA A 153 -62.89 -14.92 20.52
C ALA A 153 -63.16 -14.74 19.03
N GLU A 154 -62.98 -13.54 18.49
CA GLU A 154 -63.09 -13.26 17.05
C GLU A 154 -62.01 -13.98 16.24
N GLU A 155 -60.74 -13.91 16.66
CA GLU A 155 -59.63 -14.64 16.04
C GLU A 155 -59.86 -16.16 16.07
N MET A 156 -60.30 -16.67 17.22
CA MET A 156 -60.67 -18.08 17.36
C MET A 156 -61.84 -18.43 16.44
N TYR A 157 -62.88 -17.60 16.35
CA TYR A 157 -64.01 -17.82 15.45
C TYR A 157 -63.58 -17.85 13.98
N MET A 158 -62.69 -16.93 13.56
CA MET A 158 -62.10 -16.94 12.23
C MET A 158 -61.26 -18.20 11.98
N SER A 159 -60.45 -18.62 12.96
CA SER A 159 -59.66 -19.85 12.87
C SER A 159 -60.54 -21.10 12.79
N ILE A 160 -61.67 -21.13 13.49
CA ILE A 160 -62.67 -22.20 13.46
C ILE A 160 -63.34 -22.27 12.08
N ALA A 161 -63.70 -21.12 11.51
CA ALA A 161 -64.28 -21.04 10.17
C ALA A 161 -63.28 -21.53 9.11
N LYS A 162 -62.02 -21.09 9.19
CA LYS A 162 -60.93 -21.57 8.31
C LYS A 162 -60.66 -23.06 8.51
N ALA A 163 -60.67 -23.56 9.73
CA ALA A 163 -60.46 -24.98 10.04
C ALA A 163 -61.60 -25.84 9.46
N TYR A 164 -62.85 -25.38 9.54
CA TYR A 164 -63.98 -26.06 8.92
C TYR A 164 -63.84 -26.08 7.39
N GLN A 165 -63.53 -24.94 6.77
CA GLN A 165 -63.28 -24.86 5.32
C GLN A 165 -62.14 -25.79 4.88
N ALA A 166 -61.04 -25.82 5.63
CA ALA A 166 -59.90 -26.71 5.39
C ALA A 166 -60.26 -28.20 5.43
N LEU A 167 -61.31 -28.58 6.15
CA LEU A 167 -61.73 -29.98 6.29
C LEU A 167 -62.92 -30.35 5.40
N THR A 168 -63.68 -29.38 4.90
CA THR A 168 -64.88 -29.63 4.06
C THR A 168 -64.70 -29.34 2.58
N ASP A 169 -63.76 -28.46 2.22
CA ASP A 169 -63.46 -28.14 0.83
C ASP A 169 -62.19 -28.89 0.41
N ASP A 170 -62.33 -29.80 -0.56
CA ASP A 170 -61.22 -30.64 -1.03
C ASP A 170 -60.05 -29.81 -1.57
N ALA A 171 -60.31 -28.66 -2.21
CA ALA A 171 -59.26 -27.80 -2.76
C ALA A 171 -58.49 -27.05 -1.65
N ILE A 172 -59.17 -26.68 -0.56
CA ILE A 172 -58.53 -26.04 0.61
C ILE A 172 -57.79 -27.09 1.43
N ARG A 173 -58.35 -28.31 1.54
CA ARG A 173 -57.71 -29.44 2.21
C ARG A 173 -56.39 -29.80 1.56
N GLU A 174 -56.34 -29.91 0.23
CA GLU A 174 -55.11 -30.19 -0.51
C GLU A 174 -54.05 -29.10 -0.27
N LYS A 175 -54.45 -27.81 -0.25
CA LYS A 175 -53.56 -26.71 0.09
C LYS A 175 -53.02 -26.82 1.51
N TRP A 176 -53.86 -27.18 2.47
CA TRP A 176 -53.43 -27.41 3.85
C TRP A 176 -52.49 -28.63 3.96
N GLU A 177 -52.78 -29.74 3.29
CA GLU A 177 -51.93 -30.94 3.29
C GLU A 177 -50.57 -30.67 2.63
N THR A 178 -50.55 -29.83 1.58
CA THR A 178 -49.32 -29.49 0.84
C THR A 178 -48.47 -28.43 1.56
N TYR A 179 -49.09 -27.37 2.10
CA TYR A 179 -48.38 -26.19 2.64
C TYR A 179 -48.49 -26.03 4.17
N GLY A 180 -49.27 -26.88 4.86
CA GLY A 180 -49.54 -26.77 6.30
C GLY A 180 -50.55 -25.68 6.68
N ASN A 181 -51.14 -24.95 5.72
CA ASN A 181 -52.10 -23.87 5.97
C ASN A 181 -53.21 -23.85 4.89
N PRO A 182 -54.51 -23.71 5.25
CA PRO A 182 -55.61 -23.65 4.28
C PRO A 182 -55.48 -22.56 3.21
N ASP A 183 -54.81 -21.46 3.53
CA ASP A 183 -54.67 -20.33 2.60
C ASP A 183 -53.61 -20.60 1.49
N GLY A 184 -52.91 -21.74 1.51
CA GLY A 184 -51.85 -22.09 0.55
C GLY A 184 -50.46 -21.60 0.97
N PRO A 185 -49.48 -21.49 0.04
CA PRO A 185 -48.10 -21.15 0.37
C PRO A 185 -48.05 -19.79 1.07
N GLN A 186 -47.73 -19.80 2.35
CA GLN A 186 -47.56 -18.57 3.11
C GLN A 186 -46.23 -17.93 2.74
N ARG A 187 -46.24 -16.63 2.46
CA ARG A 187 -45.01 -15.86 2.35
C ARG A 187 -44.35 -15.87 3.73
N MET A 188 -43.24 -16.59 3.85
CA MET A 188 -42.41 -16.57 5.06
C MET A 188 -41.88 -15.15 5.26
N SER A 189 -42.46 -14.41 6.22
CA SER A 189 -41.95 -13.10 6.59
C SER A 189 -40.76 -13.29 7.55
N ILE A 190 -39.54 -13.25 7.01
CA ILE A 190 -38.34 -13.11 7.84
C ILE A 190 -38.34 -11.67 8.36
N GLY A 191 -38.98 -11.47 9.50
CA GLY A 191 -38.96 -10.20 10.22
C GLY A 191 -37.82 -10.19 11.22
N ILE A 192 -37.09 -9.07 11.30
CA ILE A 192 -36.30 -8.78 12.50
C ILE A 192 -37.30 -8.43 13.58
N ALA A 193 -37.30 -9.17 14.70
CA ALA A 193 -38.10 -8.82 15.87
C ALA A 193 -37.62 -7.45 16.36
N LEU A 194 -38.38 -6.40 16.04
CA LEU A 194 -38.13 -5.04 16.50
C LEU A 194 -38.90 -4.82 17.80
N PRO A 195 -38.28 -4.23 18.84
CA PRO A 195 -38.94 -4.00 20.10
C PRO A 195 -40.22 -3.15 19.96
N SER A 196 -41.22 -3.44 20.80
CA SER A 196 -42.48 -2.70 20.88
C SER A 196 -42.24 -1.20 21.08
N TRP A 197 -41.27 -0.83 21.93
CA TRP A 197 -40.96 0.59 22.19
C TRP A 197 -40.50 1.39 20.97
N LEU A 198 -39.92 0.73 19.95
CA LEU A 198 -39.46 1.39 18.71
C LEU A 198 -40.62 1.59 17.71
N ILE A 199 -41.60 0.69 17.72
CA ILE A 199 -42.72 0.69 16.76
C ILE A 199 -43.94 1.45 17.29
N ASN A 200 -44.10 1.55 18.61
CA ASN A 200 -45.26 2.21 19.21
C ASN A 200 -45.42 3.65 18.72
N LYS A 201 -46.61 3.97 18.17
CA LYS A 201 -46.91 5.28 17.58
C LYS A 201 -46.67 6.44 18.54
N GLY A 202 -46.87 6.23 19.85
CA GLY A 202 -46.57 7.23 20.88
C GLY A 202 -45.10 7.63 20.99
N ASN A 203 -44.19 6.71 20.66
CA ASN A 203 -42.74 6.93 20.74
C ASN A 203 -42.11 7.29 19.39
N SER A 204 -42.85 7.16 18.28
CA SER A 204 -42.42 7.52 16.92
C SER A 204 -41.66 8.87 16.83
N PRO A 205 -42.15 10.00 17.41
CA PRO A 205 -41.40 11.25 17.34
C PRO A 205 -40.06 11.18 18.08
N ILE A 206 -39.97 10.45 19.19
CA ILE A 206 -38.72 10.27 19.95
C ILE A 206 -37.74 9.43 19.14
N VAL A 207 -38.20 8.31 18.58
CA VAL A 207 -37.40 7.41 17.75
C VAL A 207 -36.83 8.16 16.54
N LEU A 208 -37.67 8.88 15.80
CA LEU A 208 -37.26 9.67 14.64
C LEU A 208 -36.27 10.78 15.04
N THR A 209 -36.48 11.42 16.20
CA THR A 209 -35.53 12.43 16.73
C THR A 209 -34.18 11.80 17.07
N VAL A 210 -34.16 10.62 17.69
CA VAL A 210 -32.92 9.90 18.00
C VAL A 210 -32.19 9.48 16.73
N TYR A 211 -32.89 8.94 15.72
CA TYR A 211 -32.29 8.61 14.43
C TYR A 211 -31.75 9.84 13.70
N LEU A 212 -32.51 10.95 13.72
CA LEU A 212 -32.07 12.23 13.15
C LEU A 212 -30.81 12.73 13.87
N LEU A 213 -30.78 12.72 15.21
CA LEU A 213 -29.60 13.10 15.98
C LEU A 213 -28.41 12.17 15.73
N LEU A 214 -28.64 10.87 15.57
CA LEU A 214 -27.57 9.92 15.24
C LEU A 214 -26.99 10.21 13.85
N LEU A 215 -27.84 10.43 12.83
CA LEU A 215 -27.38 10.70 11.47
C LEU A 215 -26.80 12.10 11.28
N VAL A 216 -27.34 13.12 11.95
CA VAL A 216 -26.92 14.52 11.81
C VAL A 216 -25.76 14.87 12.76
N VAL A 217 -25.71 14.26 13.95
CA VAL A 217 -24.67 14.57 14.95
C VAL A 217 -23.65 13.45 15.02
N ALA A 218 -24.05 12.20 15.23
CA ALA A 218 -23.10 11.11 15.46
C ALA A 218 -22.30 10.77 14.20
N LEU A 219 -22.92 10.73 13.02
CA LEU A 219 -22.23 10.38 11.77
C LEU A 219 -21.23 11.48 11.34
N PRO A 220 -21.57 12.79 11.28
CA PRO A 220 -20.59 13.84 11.02
C PRO A 220 -19.53 13.96 12.11
N SER A 221 -19.89 13.73 13.38
CA SER A 221 -18.90 13.66 14.46
C SER A 221 -17.93 12.49 14.24
N ALA A 222 -18.43 11.30 13.89
CA ALA A 222 -17.60 10.13 13.59
C ALA A 222 -16.68 10.40 12.40
N VAL A 223 -17.16 11.02 11.32
CA VAL A 223 -16.34 11.42 10.16
C VAL A 223 -15.32 12.49 10.54
N TYR A 224 -15.70 13.48 11.34
CA TYR A 224 -14.79 14.51 11.84
C TYR A 224 -13.69 13.91 12.72
N TYR A 225 -14.05 13.06 13.68
CA TYR A 225 -13.10 12.36 14.55
C TYR A 225 -12.26 11.35 13.79
N TRP A 226 -12.82 10.67 12.79
CA TRP A 226 -12.07 9.78 11.90
C TRP A 226 -11.05 10.58 11.10
N ASN A 227 -11.45 11.67 10.44
CA ASN A 227 -10.54 12.55 9.70
C ASN A 227 -9.47 13.16 10.61
N LYS A 228 -9.85 13.68 11.79
CA LYS A 228 -8.92 14.21 12.78
C LYS A 228 -7.97 13.14 13.31
N SER A 229 -8.48 11.94 13.61
CA SER A 229 -7.68 10.79 14.02
C SER A 229 -6.71 10.39 12.90
N THR A 230 -7.16 10.35 11.66
CA THR A 230 -6.34 10.03 10.49
C THR A 230 -5.25 11.07 10.29
N LYS A 231 -5.56 12.37 10.42
CA LYS A 231 -4.55 13.45 10.41
C LYS A 231 -3.57 13.39 11.58
N SER A 232 -4.03 13.00 12.77
CA SER A 232 -3.17 12.85 13.95
C SER A 232 -2.27 11.61 13.92
N LYS A 233 -2.68 10.57 13.19
CA LYS A 233 -1.90 9.34 12.97
C LYS A 233 -1.00 9.43 11.74
N LEU A 234 -1.26 10.37 10.84
CA LEU A 234 -0.35 10.66 9.74
C LEU A 234 0.96 11.15 10.35
N PRO A 235 2.12 10.59 9.96
CA PRO A 235 3.40 11.12 10.42
C PRO A 235 3.40 12.64 10.17
N ALA A 236 3.86 13.42 11.16
CA ALA A 236 3.89 14.88 11.10
C ALA A 236 4.21 15.34 9.67
N GLN A 237 3.38 16.20 9.07
CA GLN A 237 3.68 16.63 7.71
C GLN A 237 4.98 17.44 7.72
N ILE A 238 5.90 17.12 6.81
CA ILE A 238 7.12 17.89 6.60
C ILE A 238 6.70 19.28 6.13
N GLU A 239 7.32 20.32 6.70
CA GLU A 239 7.05 21.69 6.34
C GLU A 239 7.29 21.91 4.84
N GLN A 240 6.37 22.63 4.18
CA GLN A 240 6.51 22.91 2.74
C GLN A 240 7.82 23.66 2.41
N GLN A 241 8.32 24.47 3.35
CA GLN A 241 9.60 25.17 3.20
C GLN A 241 10.79 24.19 3.13
N SER A 242 10.78 23.12 3.93
CA SER A 242 11.78 22.05 3.86
C SER A 242 11.70 21.27 2.55
N LEU A 243 10.50 20.96 2.07
CA LEU A 243 10.34 20.32 0.75
C LEU A 243 10.83 21.22 -0.39
N ALA A 244 10.54 22.53 -0.31
CA ALA A 244 11.05 23.52 -1.26
C ALA A 244 12.60 23.62 -1.21
N LEU A 245 13.19 23.62 -0.01
CA LEU A 245 14.63 23.56 0.18
C LEU A 245 15.24 22.35 -0.53
N TYR A 246 14.70 21.15 -0.30
CA TYR A 246 15.17 19.94 -0.98
C TYR A 246 15.04 20.04 -2.50
N TYR A 247 13.91 20.58 -2.98
CA TYR A 247 13.67 20.70 -4.42
C TYR A 247 14.68 21.62 -5.10
N HIS A 248 15.05 22.74 -4.47
CA HIS A 248 15.97 23.71 -5.04
C HIS A 248 17.45 23.37 -4.84
N VAL A 249 17.81 22.67 -3.77
CA VAL A 249 19.21 22.50 -3.36
C VAL A 249 19.80 21.14 -3.76
N ILE A 250 18.99 20.08 -3.78
CA ILE A 250 19.45 18.75 -4.18
C ILE A 250 19.57 18.71 -5.70
N ASP A 251 20.77 18.48 -6.20
CA ASP A 251 21.07 18.39 -7.63
C ASP A 251 22.08 17.28 -7.94
N GLY A 252 22.44 17.07 -9.22
CA GLY A 252 23.41 16.04 -9.61
C GLY A 252 24.84 16.24 -9.09
N THR A 253 25.15 17.42 -8.56
CA THR A 253 26.45 17.76 -7.97
C THR A 253 26.49 17.52 -6.46
N THR A 254 25.33 17.40 -5.81
CA THR A 254 25.26 17.09 -4.38
C THR A 254 25.86 15.71 -4.09
N ARG A 255 26.69 15.68 -3.04
CA ARG A 255 27.41 14.50 -2.53
C ARG A 255 27.17 14.39 -1.03
N LEU A 256 27.55 13.27 -0.42
CA LEU A 256 27.29 12.92 0.97
C LEU A 256 27.54 14.07 1.97
N LYS A 257 28.68 14.76 1.91
CA LYS A 257 28.99 15.90 2.79
C LYS A 257 27.97 17.03 2.66
N SER A 258 27.56 17.36 1.44
CA SER A 258 26.51 18.35 1.19
C SER A 258 25.13 17.83 1.61
N MET A 259 24.87 16.52 1.49
CA MET A 259 23.60 15.94 1.95
C MET A 259 23.43 16.05 3.47
N ILE A 260 24.51 15.89 4.24
CA ILE A 260 24.51 16.10 5.70
C ILE A 260 24.13 17.55 6.02
N GLU A 261 24.73 18.51 5.32
CA GLU A 261 24.44 19.94 5.49
C GLU A 261 23.00 20.30 5.10
N ILE A 262 22.48 19.72 4.01
CA ILE A 262 21.10 19.91 3.55
C ILE A 262 20.11 19.35 4.57
N LEU A 263 20.39 18.17 5.15
CA LEU A 263 19.57 17.61 6.21
C LEU A 263 19.57 18.50 7.46
N ALA A 264 20.72 19.05 7.85
CA ALA A 264 20.79 20.01 8.95
C ALA A 264 20.06 21.33 8.63
N ALA A 265 19.92 21.69 7.36
CA ALA A 265 19.24 22.89 6.89
C ALA A 265 17.70 22.82 6.92
N THR A 266 17.12 21.64 7.15
CA THR A 266 15.67 21.41 7.36
C THR A 266 15.06 22.47 8.29
N THR A 267 13.97 23.13 7.88
CA THR A 267 13.41 24.28 8.59
C THR A 267 12.86 23.94 9.97
N GLU A 268 12.38 22.70 10.17
CA GLU A 268 11.89 22.20 11.46
C GLU A 268 12.99 22.16 12.53
N TYR A 269 14.27 22.04 12.13
CA TYR A 269 15.39 22.10 13.06
C TYR A 269 15.65 23.51 13.58
N LYS A 270 15.20 24.56 12.88
CA LYS A 270 15.29 25.94 13.39
C LYS A 270 14.53 26.11 14.71
N THR A 271 13.38 25.46 14.83
CA THR A 271 12.56 25.49 16.06
C THR A 271 13.01 24.43 17.07
N SER A 272 13.46 23.28 16.58
CA SER A 272 13.83 22.15 17.45
C SER A 272 15.21 22.28 18.11
N LEU A 273 16.17 22.92 17.43
CA LEU A 273 17.53 23.13 17.93
C LEU A 273 17.62 24.47 18.62
N VAL A 274 17.68 24.46 19.94
CA VAL A 274 17.80 25.69 20.73
C VAL A 274 19.17 26.32 20.51
N GLU A 275 19.21 27.54 19.99
CA GLU A 275 20.44 28.32 19.83
C GLU A 275 20.84 28.91 21.19
N ARG A 276 21.98 28.47 21.74
CA ARG A 276 22.51 28.92 23.03
C ARG A 276 23.92 29.48 22.81
N LYS A 277 24.19 30.68 23.33
CA LYS A 277 25.53 31.30 23.27
C LYS A 277 26.60 30.47 23.98
N SER A 278 26.23 29.68 24.99
CA SER A 278 27.13 28.76 25.70
C SER A 278 27.67 27.63 24.82
N ASP A 279 27.01 27.34 23.70
CA ASP A 279 27.36 26.20 22.86
C ASP A 279 28.52 26.52 21.91
N ASP A 280 28.83 27.80 21.64
CA ASP A 280 29.79 28.22 20.63
C ASP A 280 31.21 27.65 20.87
N GLU A 281 31.74 27.74 22.09
CA GLU A 281 33.05 27.18 22.43
C GLU A 281 33.05 25.65 22.38
N ASN A 282 31.96 25.02 22.83
CA ASN A 282 31.79 23.58 22.78
C ASN A 282 31.72 23.06 21.35
N LEU A 283 31.02 23.79 20.46
CA LEU A 283 30.93 23.47 19.03
C LEU A 283 32.28 23.65 18.32
N LYS A 284 33.07 24.68 18.68
CA LYS A 284 34.44 24.84 18.15
C LYS A 284 35.33 23.67 18.57
N ASN A 285 35.27 23.23 19.83
CA ASN A 285 36.04 22.10 20.32
C ASN A 285 35.61 20.79 19.65
N LEU A 286 34.30 20.58 19.51
CA LEU A 286 33.74 19.43 18.80
C LEU A 286 34.17 19.43 17.32
N PHE A 287 34.14 20.58 16.65
CA PHE A 287 34.60 20.72 15.27
C PHE A 287 36.10 20.41 15.11
N LYS A 288 36.93 20.79 16.08
CA LYS A 288 38.37 20.44 16.10
C LYS A 288 38.60 18.94 16.24
N SER A 289 37.76 18.23 17.00
CA SER A 289 37.87 16.78 17.22
C SER A 289 37.51 15.93 15.99
N ILE A 290 36.78 16.49 15.03
CA ILE A 290 36.43 15.80 13.78
C ILE A 290 37.71 15.67 12.91
N PRO A 291 37.99 14.49 12.30
CA PRO A 291 39.12 14.33 11.39
C PRO A 291 39.02 15.22 10.14
N ASP A 292 40.16 15.77 9.68
CA ASP A 292 40.22 16.70 8.54
C ASP A 292 39.68 16.10 7.23
N ALA A 293 39.80 14.78 7.06
CA ALA A 293 39.24 14.05 5.91
C ALA A 293 37.72 14.29 5.76
N TYR A 294 37.01 14.49 6.87
CA TYR A 294 35.57 14.64 6.90
C TYR A 294 35.11 16.10 6.98
N LYS A 295 35.96 17.04 7.43
CA LYS A 295 35.60 18.47 7.53
C LYS A 295 35.10 19.04 6.19
N VAL A 296 34.08 19.88 6.29
CA VAL A 296 33.56 20.66 5.15
C VAL A 296 34.49 21.84 4.92
N LYS A 297 35.09 21.93 3.72
CA LYS A 297 36.02 23.03 3.36
C LYS A 297 35.30 24.36 3.13
N LYS A 298 34.04 24.32 2.65
CA LYS A 298 33.19 25.48 2.38
C LYS A 298 31.75 25.14 2.74
N ALA A 299 31.21 25.81 3.75
CA ALA A 299 29.79 25.69 4.10
C ALA A 299 28.92 26.34 3.01
N ARG A 300 27.84 25.66 2.62
CA ARG A 300 26.79 26.16 1.72
C ARG A 300 25.80 27.05 2.49
N PHE A 301 25.60 26.77 3.77
CA PHE A 301 24.66 27.44 4.66
C PHE A 301 25.37 27.90 5.93
N ASN A 302 25.16 29.17 6.30
CA ASN A 302 25.84 29.80 7.43
C ASN A 302 24.91 30.12 8.61
N ALA A 303 23.64 29.71 8.56
CA ALA A 303 22.72 29.97 9.67
C ALA A 303 23.17 29.17 10.92
N PRO A 304 23.12 29.76 12.14
CA PRO A 304 23.69 29.15 13.33
C PRO A 304 23.16 27.75 13.65
N TYR A 305 21.84 27.53 13.61
CA TYR A 305 21.26 26.20 13.80
C TYR A 305 21.72 25.16 12.77
N ILE A 306 21.98 25.56 11.52
CA ILE A 306 22.44 24.66 10.45
C ILE A 306 23.88 24.24 10.70
N VAL A 307 24.75 25.20 11.05
CA VAL A 307 26.14 24.94 11.40
C VAL A 307 26.21 24.00 12.61
N LYS A 308 25.40 24.29 13.64
CA LYS A 308 25.26 23.44 14.83
C LYS A 308 24.80 22.03 14.46
N GLY A 309 23.68 21.89 13.74
CA GLY A 309 23.15 20.59 13.33
C GLY A 309 24.12 19.79 12.46
N THR A 310 24.85 20.48 11.57
CA THR A 310 25.89 19.88 10.74
C THR A 310 27.01 19.33 11.61
N ILE A 311 27.60 20.12 12.50
CA ILE A 311 28.67 19.68 13.41
C ILE A 311 28.22 18.49 14.27
N LEU A 312 27.00 18.53 14.79
CA LEU A 312 26.42 17.42 15.58
C LEU A 312 26.29 16.14 14.76
N LEU A 313 25.81 16.21 13.52
CA LEU A 313 25.75 15.06 12.62
C LEU A 313 27.14 14.52 12.29
N TYR A 314 28.13 15.39 12.04
CA TYR A 314 29.52 14.95 11.86
C TYR A 314 30.08 14.25 13.10
N ALA A 315 29.81 14.81 14.29
CA ALA A 315 30.20 14.20 15.56
C ALA A 315 29.57 12.82 15.75
N HIS A 316 28.29 12.68 15.38
CA HIS A 316 27.57 11.40 15.37
C HIS A 316 28.21 10.39 14.44
N LEU A 317 28.52 10.74 13.18
CA LEU A 317 29.18 9.82 12.24
C LEU A 317 30.58 9.39 12.70
N CYS A 318 31.25 10.24 13.48
CA CYS A 318 32.55 9.96 14.07
C CYS A 318 32.50 9.22 15.42
N ARG A 319 31.30 8.98 16.01
CA ARG A 319 31.11 8.40 17.35
C ARG A 319 31.79 9.17 18.49
N ILE A 320 31.84 10.51 18.38
CA ILE A 320 32.41 11.35 19.44
C ILE A 320 31.45 11.37 20.64
N LYS A 321 31.90 10.83 21.78
CA LYS A 321 31.11 10.81 23.03
C LYS A 321 31.34 12.05 23.90
N ASP A 322 32.50 12.68 23.80
CA ASP A 322 32.89 13.82 24.62
C ASP A 322 32.20 15.10 24.14
N MET A 323 31.03 15.39 24.71
CA MET A 323 30.25 16.59 24.44
C MET A 323 29.32 16.89 25.63
N PRO A 324 29.03 18.17 25.92
CA PRO A 324 28.08 18.57 26.95
C PRO A 324 26.70 17.94 26.76
N GLN A 325 25.99 17.69 27.86
CA GLN A 325 24.67 17.07 27.83
C GLN A 325 23.67 17.87 26.97
N THR A 326 23.75 19.21 26.99
CA THR A 326 22.90 20.08 26.17
C THR A 326 23.04 19.81 24.66
N LEU A 327 24.28 19.69 24.15
CA LEU A 327 24.55 19.37 22.76
C LEU A 327 24.17 17.92 22.44
N ARG A 328 24.31 17.01 23.40
CA ARG A 328 23.87 15.62 23.25
C ARG A 328 22.36 15.53 23.10
N ASP A 329 21.60 16.33 23.86
CA ASP A 329 20.14 16.40 23.76
C ASP A 329 19.69 16.94 22.39
N ASP A 330 20.39 17.95 21.87
CA ASP A 330 20.14 18.46 20.51
C ASP A 330 20.45 17.42 19.44
N LEU A 331 21.59 16.71 19.56
CA LEU A 331 21.92 15.61 18.65
C LEU A 331 20.84 14.53 18.71
N ASN A 332 20.41 14.14 19.91
CA ASN A 332 19.34 13.17 20.11
C ASN A 332 18.04 13.62 19.44
N GLN A 333 17.73 14.92 19.44
CA GLN A 333 16.57 15.44 18.73
C GLN A 333 16.70 15.23 17.21
N ILE A 334 17.87 15.50 16.62
CA ILE A 334 18.15 15.22 15.20
C ILE A 334 17.99 13.73 14.91
N ILE A 335 18.60 12.85 15.72
CA ILE A 335 18.56 11.40 15.50
C ILE A 335 17.16 10.80 15.71
N LYS A 336 16.27 11.44 16.47
CA LYS A 336 14.86 11.01 16.57
C LYS A 336 14.06 11.32 15.32
N THR A 337 14.37 12.40 14.60
CA THR A 337 13.54 12.91 13.50
C THR A 337 14.18 12.76 12.11
N TYR A 338 15.48 12.49 11.99
CA TYR A 338 16.20 12.50 10.71
C TYR A 338 15.54 11.61 9.64
N ARG A 339 15.07 10.41 10.01
CA ARG A 339 14.48 9.45 9.07
C ARG A 339 13.19 9.99 8.44
N HIS A 340 12.42 10.73 9.23
CA HIS A 340 11.21 11.37 8.76
C HIS A 340 11.53 12.44 7.71
N TYR A 341 12.49 13.33 8.00
CA TYR A 341 12.91 14.36 7.05
C TYR A 341 13.62 13.82 5.81
N LEU A 342 14.41 12.76 5.97
CA LEU A 342 15.06 12.07 4.86
C LEU A 342 14.03 11.44 3.90
N THR A 343 12.89 10.98 4.42
CA THR A 343 11.78 10.48 3.59
C THR A 343 11.21 11.58 2.69
N GLY A 344 11.11 12.82 3.18
CA GLY A 344 10.73 13.98 2.36
C GLY A 344 11.75 14.29 1.28
N ALA A 345 13.05 14.24 1.61
CA ALA A 345 14.11 14.40 0.62
C ALA A 345 14.04 13.32 -0.46
N PHE A 346 13.84 12.04 -0.09
CA PHE A 346 13.64 10.95 -1.05
C PHE A 346 12.44 11.19 -1.98
N GLN A 347 11.31 11.65 -1.44
CA GLN A 347 10.12 11.94 -2.24
C GLN A 347 10.41 13.03 -3.28
N VAL A 348 11.02 14.14 -2.86
CA VAL A 348 11.35 15.25 -3.75
C VAL A 348 12.36 14.83 -4.83
N THR A 349 13.42 14.11 -4.46
CA THR A 349 14.44 13.67 -5.42
C THR A 349 13.91 12.61 -6.38
N ARG A 350 12.98 11.75 -5.92
CA ARG A 350 12.24 10.81 -6.78
C ARG A 350 11.42 11.53 -7.84
N GLU A 351 10.63 12.53 -7.44
CA GLU A 351 9.82 13.33 -8.38
C GLU A 351 10.70 14.07 -9.38
N LYS A 352 11.87 14.56 -8.95
CA LYS A 352 12.87 15.17 -9.85
C LYS A 352 13.59 14.17 -10.77
N ARG A 353 13.40 12.86 -10.59
CA ARG A 353 14.08 11.78 -11.33
C ARG A 353 15.60 11.92 -11.34
N GLN A 354 16.19 12.27 -10.19
CA GLN A 354 17.65 12.42 -10.06
C GLN A 354 18.31 11.17 -9.49
N LEU A 355 19.05 10.45 -10.33
CA LEU A 355 19.71 9.19 -9.95
C LEU A 355 20.73 9.39 -8.82
N VAL A 356 21.70 10.29 -9.03
CA VAL A 356 22.80 10.53 -8.09
C VAL A 356 22.28 11.08 -6.77
N GLY A 357 21.26 11.94 -6.83
CA GLY A 357 20.60 12.46 -5.61
C GLY A 357 20.03 11.34 -4.75
N LEU A 358 19.33 10.36 -5.35
CA LEU A 358 18.78 9.22 -4.61
C LEU A 358 19.88 8.32 -4.04
N VAL A 359 20.91 8.01 -4.83
CA VAL A 359 22.07 7.20 -4.38
C VAL A 359 22.72 7.83 -3.14
N GLU A 360 22.98 9.14 -3.16
CA GLU A 360 23.61 9.84 -2.06
C GLU A 360 22.69 9.97 -0.82
N LEU A 361 21.37 10.04 -1.01
CA LEU A 361 20.40 9.98 0.10
C LEU A 361 20.36 8.59 0.75
N VAL A 362 20.48 7.50 -0.03
CA VAL A 362 20.60 6.13 0.52
C VAL A 362 21.89 6.01 1.34
N LYS A 363 23.02 6.49 0.82
CA LYS A 363 24.28 6.53 1.58
C LYS A 363 24.17 7.34 2.86
N LEU A 364 23.50 8.49 2.84
CA LEU A 364 23.26 9.29 4.03
C LEU A 364 22.44 8.52 5.07
N SER A 365 21.39 7.80 4.64
CA SER A 365 20.61 6.91 5.52
C SER A 365 21.50 5.88 6.20
N GLN A 366 22.34 5.17 5.44
CA GLN A 366 23.26 4.15 5.95
C GLN A 366 24.24 4.75 6.98
N CYS A 367 24.84 5.89 6.65
CA CYS A 367 25.84 6.55 7.49
C CYS A 367 25.27 6.98 8.84
N ILE A 368 24.11 7.66 8.85
CA ILE A 368 23.47 8.12 10.09
C ILE A 368 23.00 6.91 10.92
N MET A 369 22.45 5.89 10.27
CA MET A 369 21.96 4.68 10.95
C MET A 369 23.07 3.93 11.68
N GLN A 370 24.21 3.76 11.01
CA GLN A 370 25.34 3.00 11.52
C GLN A 370 26.36 3.84 12.28
N SER A 371 26.17 5.17 12.33
CA SER A 371 27.11 6.12 12.95
C SER A 371 28.54 5.86 12.46
N ALA A 372 28.68 5.82 11.13
CA ALA A 372 29.90 5.50 10.43
C ALA A 372 29.91 6.13 9.04
N TRP A 373 31.11 6.42 8.52
CA TRP A 373 31.31 6.89 7.15
C TRP A 373 31.29 5.72 6.15
N GLU A 374 31.08 6.04 4.87
CA GLU A 374 30.99 5.05 3.78
C GLU A 374 32.20 4.09 3.70
N ASP A 375 33.39 4.56 4.07
CA ASP A 375 34.64 3.79 4.08
C ASP A 375 34.83 2.88 5.32
N GLN A 376 33.87 2.92 6.26
CA GLN A 376 33.99 2.33 7.59
C GLN A 376 32.98 1.20 7.85
N SER A 377 32.79 0.30 6.88
CA SER A 377 31.83 -0.80 6.98
C SER A 377 32.05 -1.73 8.19
N LEU A 378 33.29 -1.90 8.67
CA LEU A 378 33.57 -2.74 9.85
C LEU A 378 33.00 -2.15 11.15
N LYS A 379 32.92 -0.82 11.27
CA LYS A 379 32.41 -0.15 12.49
C LYS A 379 30.95 -0.51 12.78
N GLN A 380 30.21 -1.02 11.81
CA GLN A 380 28.81 -1.46 11.97
C GLN A 380 28.65 -2.60 12.98
N LEU A 381 29.72 -3.38 13.19
CA LEU A 381 29.72 -4.47 14.16
C LEU A 381 29.67 -3.91 15.59
N PRO A 382 28.90 -4.55 16.49
CA PRO A 382 28.83 -4.12 17.88
C PRO A 382 30.20 -4.21 18.54
N HIS A 383 30.44 -3.36 19.54
CA HIS A 383 31.67 -3.32 20.33
C HIS A 383 32.96 -2.96 19.55
N LEU A 384 32.91 -2.78 18.23
CA LEU A 384 34.06 -2.39 17.42
C LEU A 384 34.20 -0.86 17.35
N ASP A 385 35.36 -0.36 17.77
CA ASP A 385 35.74 1.04 17.68
C ASP A 385 36.58 1.32 16.42
N SER A 386 36.93 2.59 16.20
CA SER A 386 37.72 3.01 15.04
C SER A 386 39.13 2.40 15.05
N PHE A 387 39.72 2.15 16.22
CA PHE A 387 41.07 1.61 16.37
C PHE A 387 41.11 0.12 16.01
N MET A 388 40.19 -0.66 16.56
CA MET A 388 40.03 -2.08 16.25
C MET A 388 39.68 -2.29 14.77
N ALA A 389 38.81 -1.45 14.20
CA ALA A 389 38.52 -1.48 12.77
C ALA A 389 39.78 -1.23 11.91
N GLN A 390 40.65 -0.31 12.33
CA GLN A 390 41.92 -0.06 11.64
C GLN A 390 42.91 -1.23 11.77
N GLN A 391 42.97 -1.88 12.94
CA GLN A 391 43.78 -3.08 13.11
C GLN A 391 43.28 -4.26 12.27
N LEU A 392 41.97 -4.43 12.10
CA LEU A 392 41.43 -5.42 11.17
C LEU A 392 41.83 -5.14 9.72
N LYS A 393 41.79 -3.86 9.30
CA LYS A 393 42.30 -3.44 7.98
C LYS A 393 43.78 -3.79 7.81
N SER A 394 44.60 -3.61 8.85
CA SER A 394 46.02 -4.00 8.82
C SER A 394 46.24 -5.51 8.72
N ASN A 395 45.30 -6.32 9.21
CA ASN A 395 45.29 -7.78 9.04
C ASN A 395 44.58 -8.21 7.74
N HIS A 396 44.58 -7.36 6.70
CA HIS A 396 43.98 -7.59 5.39
C HIS A 396 42.45 -7.77 5.35
N VAL A 397 41.72 -7.38 6.40
CA VAL A 397 40.24 -7.37 6.40
C VAL A 397 39.76 -5.95 6.11
N GLN A 398 39.44 -5.65 4.85
CA GLN A 398 39.09 -4.29 4.42
C GLN A 398 37.64 -3.92 4.72
N ASP A 399 36.72 -4.85 4.50
CA ASP A 399 35.28 -4.65 4.59
C ASP A 399 34.57 -5.79 5.32
N ILE A 400 33.29 -5.56 5.62
CA ILE A 400 32.44 -6.53 6.31
C ILE A 400 32.14 -7.77 5.47
N ALA A 401 32.09 -7.65 4.13
CA ALA A 401 31.85 -8.77 3.24
C ALA A 401 33.01 -9.78 3.29
N LYS A 402 34.25 -9.29 3.24
CA LYS A 402 35.45 -10.10 3.41
C LYS A 402 35.51 -10.70 4.81
N PHE A 403 35.15 -9.95 5.84
CA PHE A 403 35.09 -10.45 7.21
C PHE A 403 34.09 -11.61 7.36
N LYS A 404 32.86 -11.46 6.83
CA LYS A 404 31.83 -12.50 6.86
C LYS A 404 32.23 -13.77 6.10
N ALA A 405 32.96 -13.62 5.00
CA ALA A 405 33.42 -14.74 4.19
C ALA A 405 34.52 -15.61 4.85
N MET A 406 35.12 -15.17 5.95
CA MET A 406 36.14 -15.94 6.69
C MET A 406 35.51 -17.07 7.49
N SER A 407 36.29 -18.06 7.93
CA SER A 407 35.80 -19.04 8.91
C SER A 407 35.56 -18.38 10.27
N GLU A 408 34.59 -18.89 11.02
CA GLU A 408 34.23 -18.39 12.36
C GLU A 408 35.42 -18.46 13.32
N GLU A 409 36.19 -19.56 13.29
CA GLU A 409 37.40 -19.73 14.09
C GLU A 409 38.43 -18.61 13.83
N LYS A 410 38.65 -18.29 12.56
CA LYS A 410 39.60 -17.23 12.16
C LYS A 410 39.08 -15.84 12.54
N ARG A 411 37.76 -15.61 12.48
CA ARG A 411 37.17 -14.37 12.98
C ARG A 411 37.39 -14.24 14.49
N LYS A 412 37.13 -15.29 15.26
CA LYS A 412 37.34 -15.32 16.71
C LYS A 412 38.80 -15.06 17.09
N GLU A 413 39.75 -15.70 16.41
CA GLU A 413 41.18 -15.47 16.60
C GLU A 413 41.56 -14.00 16.35
N LEU A 414 41.12 -13.43 15.23
CA LEU A 414 41.41 -12.03 14.88
C LEU A 414 40.77 -11.05 15.85
N LEU A 415 39.52 -11.28 16.26
CA LEU A 415 38.83 -10.43 17.24
C LEU A 415 39.52 -10.48 18.60
N THR A 416 39.97 -11.66 19.04
CA THR A 416 40.73 -11.80 20.29
C THR A 416 42.07 -11.07 20.20
N LYS A 417 42.76 -11.17 19.05
CA LYS A 417 44.03 -10.49 18.80
C LYS A 417 43.89 -8.96 18.79
N VAL A 418 42.83 -8.45 18.16
CA VAL A 418 42.59 -7.01 17.98
C VAL A 418 41.98 -6.37 19.23
N GLY A 419 41.02 -7.04 19.85
CA GLY A 419 40.30 -6.53 21.02
C GLY A 419 41.04 -6.74 22.34
N GLY A 420 41.96 -7.70 22.42
CA GLY A 420 42.66 -8.04 23.66
C GLY A 420 41.67 -8.27 24.80
N THR A 421 41.82 -7.53 25.91
CA THR A 421 40.93 -7.60 27.08
C THR A 421 39.59 -6.86 26.89
N ALA A 422 39.45 -6.02 25.86
CA ALA A 422 38.24 -5.25 25.61
C ALA A 422 37.10 -6.11 25.00
N LEU A 423 37.45 -7.16 24.26
CA LEU A 423 36.51 -8.11 23.65
C LEU A 423 36.58 -9.45 24.38
N ASN A 424 35.58 -9.74 25.23
CA ASN A 424 35.39 -11.05 25.84
C ASN A 424 34.55 -11.96 24.93
N ASP A 425 34.45 -13.25 25.26
CA ASP A 425 33.67 -14.22 24.48
C ASP A 425 32.19 -13.80 24.29
N ALA A 426 31.58 -13.14 25.30
CA ALA A 426 30.22 -12.65 25.19
C ALA A 426 30.06 -11.54 24.12
N LYS A 427 30.99 -10.58 24.06
CA LYS A 427 31.01 -9.54 23.02
C LYS A 427 31.35 -10.11 21.64
N ILE A 428 32.19 -11.12 21.57
CA ILE A 428 32.47 -11.83 20.30
C ILE A 428 31.21 -12.54 19.81
N LYS A 429 30.44 -13.18 20.71
CA LYS A 429 29.15 -13.78 20.37
C LYS A 429 28.15 -12.74 19.86
N ASP A 430 28.07 -11.57 20.49
CA ASP A 430 27.26 -10.45 19.98
C ASP A 430 27.66 -10.05 18.54
N ILE A 431 28.96 -10.02 18.25
CA ILE A 431 29.48 -9.70 16.90
C ILE A 431 29.02 -10.76 15.89
N GLU A 432 29.16 -12.05 16.20
CA GLU A 432 28.72 -13.14 15.32
C GLU A 432 27.21 -13.12 15.08
N ASN A 433 26.41 -12.96 16.15
CA ASN A 433 24.95 -12.86 16.07
C ASN A 433 24.48 -11.72 15.14
N ILE A 434 25.16 -10.57 15.17
CA ILE A 434 24.82 -9.43 14.31
C ILE A 434 25.39 -9.61 12.90
N LEU A 435 26.59 -10.16 12.75
CA LEU A 435 27.23 -10.42 11.46
C LEU A 435 26.36 -11.33 10.58
N GLU A 436 25.70 -12.34 11.17
CA GLU A 436 24.77 -13.21 10.47
C GLU A 436 23.60 -12.43 9.85
N LYS A 437 23.06 -11.45 10.58
CA LYS A 437 21.91 -10.61 10.16
C LYS A 437 22.25 -9.52 9.14
N ILE A 438 23.52 -9.21 8.91
CA ILE A 438 23.93 -8.20 7.91
C ILE A 438 23.93 -8.85 6.51
N PRO A 439 23.18 -8.34 5.53
CA PRO A 439 23.02 -8.97 4.21
C PRO A 439 24.18 -8.69 3.25
N CYS A 440 25.43 -8.71 3.72
CA CYS A 440 26.59 -8.41 2.87
C CYS A 440 26.97 -9.54 1.90
N GLN A 441 26.42 -10.73 2.08
CA GLN A 441 26.55 -11.85 1.13
C GLN A 441 25.57 -11.77 -0.04
N VAL A 442 24.56 -10.90 0.05
CA VAL A 442 23.54 -10.75 -0.98
C VAL A 442 24.18 -10.15 -2.23
N GLY A 443 24.03 -10.84 -3.35
CA GLY A 443 24.38 -10.38 -4.69
C GLY A 443 23.16 -10.35 -5.57
N ILE A 444 23.38 -9.93 -6.82
CA ILE A 444 22.30 -9.82 -7.81
C ILE A 444 22.69 -10.49 -9.12
N LYS A 445 21.70 -11.07 -9.77
CA LYS A 445 21.67 -11.24 -11.23
C LYS A 445 20.59 -10.33 -11.76
N TRP A 446 20.80 -9.78 -12.94
CA TRP A 446 19.79 -8.93 -13.58
C TRP A 446 19.58 -9.35 -15.02
N ARG A 447 18.37 -9.13 -15.50
CA ARG A 447 17.97 -9.31 -16.89
C ARG A 447 17.02 -8.19 -17.26
N ILE A 448 17.08 -7.76 -18.52
CA ILE A 448 16.08 -6.84 -19.06
C ILE A 448 15.27 -7.59 -20.10
N THR A 449 13.96 -7.56 -19.93
CA THR A 449 13.00 -8.17 -20.85
C THR A 449 12.19 -7.06 -21.54
N SER A 450 11.77 -7.33 -22.76
CA SER A 450 10.96 -6.45 -23.61
C SER A 450 9.90 -7.31 -24.27
N GLU A 451 8.74 -6.73 -24.59
CA GLU A 451 7.69 -7.41 -25.36
C GLU A 451 8.18 -7.76 -26.77
N ASN A 452 9.04 -6.90 -27.32
CA ASN A 452 9.64 -7.08 -28.63
C ASN A 452 10.97 -7.86 -28.52
N PRO A 453 11.31 -8.70 -29.53
CA PRO A 453 12.57 -9.46 -29.55
C PRO A 453 13.80 -8.55 -29.64
N THR A 454 13.64 -7.36 -30.22
CA THR A 454 14.63 -6.28 -30.21
C THR A 454 14.19 -5.20 -29.23
N PHE A 455 15.14 -4.62 -28.50
CA PHE A 455 14.83 -3.47 -27.65
C PHE A 455 14.59 -2.25 -28.54
N LEU A 456 13.42 -1.63 -28.41
CA LEU A 456 13.06 -0.44 -29.18
C LEU A 456 13.33 0.82 -28.34
N ALA A 457 13.60 1.95 -28.99
CA ALA A 457 13.69 3.25 -28.32
C ALA A 457 12.32 3.69 -27.78
N SER A 458 12.25 4.37 -26.64
CA SER A 458 10.97 4.80 -26.04
C SER A 458 9.92 3.68 -25.95
N SER A 459 10.32 2.46 -25.56
CA SER A 459 9.43 1.33 -25.31
C SER A 459 9.51 0.89 -23.85
N VAL A 460 8.44 0.27 -23.35
CA VAL A 460 8.43 -0.31 -22.00
C VAL A 460 9.36 -1.53 -21.99
N CYS A 461 10.32 -1.51 -21.07
CA CYS A 461 11.19 -2.63 -20.76
C CYS A 461 11.01 -2.98 -19.28
N ILE A 462 11.25 -4.24 -18.92
CA ILE A 462 11.12 -4.71 -17.55
C ILE A 462 12.52 -5.08 -17.06
N LEU A 463 12.97 -4.41 -16.00
CA LEU A 463 14.16 -4.78 -15.26
C LEU A 463 13.79 -5.88 -14.26
N GLU A 464 14.35 -7.07 -14.44
CA GLU A 464 14.25 -8.19 -13.51
C GLU A 464 15.55 -8.28 -12.71
N VAL A 465 15.46 -8.17 -11.38
CA VAL A 465 16.58 -8.33 -10.45
C VAL A 465 16.32 -9.56 -9.59
N GLU A 466 17.19 -10.56 -9.70
CA GLU A 466 17.19 -11.78 -8.89
C GLU A 466 18.24 -11.65 -7.79
N PHE A 467 17.82 -11.78 -6.53
CA PHE A 467 18.74 -11.83 -5.40
C PHE A 467 19.41 -13.21 -5.30
N VAL A 468 20.72 -13.24 -5.10
CA VAL A 468 21.52 -14.47 -4.98
C VAL A 468 22.44 -14.41 -3.76
N ASP A 469 22.79 -15.57 -3.20
CA ASP A 469 23.84 -15.63 -2.17
C ASP A 469 25.21 -15.78 -2.85
N GLN A 470 26.06 -14.75 -2.76
CA GLN A 470 27.39 -14.75 -3.37
C GLN A 470 28.34 -15.77 -2.72
N ILE A 471 28.19 -16.04 -1.42
CA ILE A 471 29.05 -16.99 -0.71
C ILE A 471 28.67 -18.40 -1.15
N ALA A 472 27.37 -18.73 -1.18
CA ALA A 472 26.90 -20.01 -1.67
C ALA A 472 27.30 -20.25 -3.14
N LEU A 473 27.13 -19.22 -4.00
CA LEU A 473 27.52 -19.31 -5.41
C LEU A 473 29.03 -19.54 -5.59
N LYS A 474 29.87 -18.94 -4.75
CA LYS A 474 31.33 -19.17 -4.76
C LYS A 474 31.68 -20.59 -4.34
N LYS A 475 31.01 -21.14 -3.30
CA LYS A 475 31.21 -22.52 -2.86
C LYS A 475 30.80 -23.51 -3.95
N GLN A 476 29.63 -23.34 -4.55
CA GLN A 476 29.16 -24.16 -5.67
C GLN A 476 30.14 -24.15 -6.84
N LYS A 477 30.63 -22.97 -7.26
CA LYS A 477 31.64 -22.87 -8.33
C LYS A 477 32.96 -23.57 -7.98
N GLN A 478 33.37 -23.57 -6.71
CA GLN A 478 34.57 -24.27 -6.24
C GLN A 478 34.37 -25.79 -6.22
N GLU A 479 33.21 -26.26 -5.78
CA GLU A 479 32.83 -27.68 -5.80
C GLU A 479 32.69 -28.21 -7.21
N GLU A 480 32.06 -27.45 -8.12
CA GLU A 480 31.98 -27.78 -9.56
C GLU A 480 33.37 -27.84 -10.20
N ALA A 481 34.27 -26.89 -9.85
CA ALA A 481 35.65 -26.91 -10.33
C ALA A 481 36.44 -28.10 -9.77
N ALA A 482 36.27 -28.42 -8.48
CA ALA A 482 36.92 -29.56 -7.83
C ALA A 482 36.41 -30.89 -8.40
N ALA A 483 35.10 -31.02 -8.61
CA ALA A 483 34.50 -32.16 -9.28
C ALA A 483 35.02 -32.29 -10.72
N ALA A 484 35.04 -31.20 -11.50
CA ALA A 484 35.58 -31.21 -12.86
C ALA A 484 37.07 -31.61 -12.92
N ILE A 485 37.88 -31.28 -11.91
CA ILE A 485 39.26 -31.74 -11.77
C ILE A 485 39.29 -33.24 -11.44
N ALA A 486 38.49 -33.69 -10.47
CA ALA A 486 38.42 -35.10 -10.07
C ALA A 486 37.96 -36.02 -11.22
N THR A 487 36.98 -35.59 -12.03
CA THR A 487 36.53 -36.37 -13.22
C THR A 487 37.63 -36.46 -14.27
N LYS A 488 38.42 -35.38 -14.46
CA LYS A 488 39.59 -35.38 -15.35
C LYS A 488 40.70 -36.30 -14.84
N GLU A 489 40.91 -36.38 -13.52
CA GLU A 489 41.89 -37.29 -12.91
C GLU A 489 41.44 -38.76 -12.94
N ALA A 490 40.16 -39.04 -12.68
CA ALA A 490 39.60 -40.39 -12.75
C ALA A 490 39.62 -40.96 -14.18
N ALA A 491 39.39 -40.13 -15.20
CA ALA A 491 39.54 -40.53 -16.60
C ALA A 491 40.99 -40.93 -16.96
N LYS A 492 41.98 -40.48 -16.18
CA LYS A 492 43.40 -40.82 -16.39
C LYS A 492 43.78 -42.18 -15.79
N ASN A 493 43.03 -42.69 -14.82
CA ASN A 493 43.29 -43.98 -14.16
C ASN A 493 42.17 -45.00 -14.46
N LYS A 494 42.13 -45.51 -15.70
CA LYS A 494 41.48 -46.79 -16.07
C LYS A 494 42.53 -47.72 -16.70
N PRO A 495 42.69 -48.99 -16.27
CA PRO A 495 43.79 -49.84 -16.76
C PRO A 495 43.50 -50.42 -18.16
N ASN A 496 44.51 -50.39 -19.04
CA ASN A 496 44.51 -51.03 -20.37
C ASN A 496 44.34 -52.56 -20.25
N LEU A 497 43.29 -53.12 -20.86
CA LEU A 497 43.28 -54.53 -21.26
C LEU A 497 43.73 -54.65 -22.71
N ALA A 498 44.77 -55.46 -22.93
CA ALA A 498 45.42 -55.72 -24.20
C ALA A 498 44.52 -56.49 -25.19
N PRO A 499 44.55 -56.18 -26.51
CA PRO A 499 43.86 -56.98 -27.53
C PRO A 499 44.74 -58.12 -28.06
N ALA A 500 44.10 -59.27 -28.23
CA ALA A 500 44.69 -60.54 -28.65
C ALA A 500 44.98 -60.62 -30.15
N GLU A 501 46.10 -61.30 -30.44
CA GLU A 501 46.57 -61.73 -31.75
C GLU A 501 45.69 -62.85 -32.36
N LYS A 502 45.51 -62.84 -33.69
CA LYS A 502 45.94 -63.92 -34.61
C LYS A 502 45.40 -63.77 -36.05
N LYS A 503 46.36 -63.78 -36.98
CA LYS A 503 46.42 -64.46 -38.31
C LYS A 503 45.19 -64.52 -39.23
N GLY A 504 45.39 -64.03 -40.46
CA GLY A 504 44.88 -64.65 -41.69
C GLY A 504 44.49 -63.69 -42.83
N GLY A 505 44.98 -63.95 -44.05
CA GLY A 505 44.17 -63.76 -45.27
C GLY A 505 44.38 -62.50 -46.13
N ALA A 506 45.17 -62.67 -47.19
CA ALA A 506 44.90 -62.32 -48.59
C ALA A 506 44.01 -61.12 -49.02
N ARG A 507 44.53 -60.45 -50.07
CA ARG A 507 43.86 -60.02 -51.33
C ARG A 507 43.32 -58.57 -51.44
N LYS A 508 43.73 -57.95 -52.57
CA LYS A 508 43.03 -56.97 -53.43
C LYS A 508 43.04 -55.45 -53.09
N ARG A 509 43.59 -54.73 -54.07
CA ARG A 509 43.14 -53.46 -54.70
C ARG A 509 43.20 -52.14 -53.91
N THR A 510 44.35 -51.46 -54.09
CA THR A 510 44.55 -50.13 -54.72
C THR A 510 43.67 -48.92 -54.38
N THR A 511 44.35 -47.75 -54.42
CA THR A 511 43.89 -46.37 -54.75
C THR A 511 43.54 -45.55 -53.49
N VAL A 512 44.04 -44.34 -53.18
CA VAL A 512 44.95 -43.39 -53.85
C VAL A 512 45.36 -42.29 -52.86
N LYS A 513 46.53 -41.70 -53.15
CA LYS A 513 47.17 -40.40 -52.78
C LYS A 513 46.93 -39.76 -51.40
N LYS A 514 47.98 -39.40 -50.65
CA LYS A 514 49.06 -38.39 -50.88
C LYS A 514 48.60 -36.92 -50.86
N THR A 515 49.33 -36.19 -50.00
CA THR A 515 49.89 -34.83 -50.14
C THR A 515 49.03 -33.60 -49.81
N LYS A 516 49.42 -32.97 -48.68
CA LYS A 516 50.05 -31.63 -48.55
C LYS A 516 49.27 -30.37 -48.92
N ASP A 517 49.39 -29.42 -47.98
CA ASP A 517 49.50 -27.95 -48.11
C ASP A 517 48.36 -27.18 -48.81
N GLY A 518 47.78 -26.22 -48.09
CA GLY A 518 47.10 -25.08 -48.72
C GLY A 518 45.92 -24.48 -47.96
N ALA A 519 46.20 -23.35 -47.32
CA ALA A 519 45.34 -22.33 -46.70
C ALA A 519 43.98 -21.95 -47.34
N LYS A 520 43.19 -21.25 -46.49
CA LYS A 520 42.07 -20.30 -46.73
C LYS A 520 40.66 -20.91 -46.83
N GLU A 521 39.85 -20.69 -45.78
CA GLU A 521 38.85 -19.59 -45.59
C GLU A 521 37.47 -20.11 -46.00
N ASP A 522 36.62 -20.40 -45.00
CA ASP A 522 35.28 -19.81 -44.83
C ASP A 522 34.38 -20.66 -43.94
N GLU A 523 33.60 -19.94 -43.15
CA GLU A 523 32.69 -20.42 -42.13
C GLU A 523 31.49 -21.17 -42.69
N SER A 524 31.02 -22.17 -41.95
CA SER A 524 29.62 -22.25 -41.49
C SER A 524 29.39 -23.51 -40.65
N SER A 525 28.60 -23.32 -39.60
CA SER A 525 28.14 -24.29 -38.62
C SER A 525 27.26 -25.38 -39.22
N PRO A 526 27.14 -26.54 -38.54
CA PRO A 526 25.89 -27.26 -38.55
C PRO A 526 25.34 -27.54 -37.15
N SER A 527 24.06 -27.24 -37.05
CA SER A 527 23.07 -27.54 -36.03
C SER A 527 22.73 -29.03 -35.91
N SER A 528 21.90 -29.30 -34.90
CA SER A 528 20.86 -30.36 -34.83
C SER A 528 21.32 -31.69 -34.20
N SER A 529 20.52 -32.44 -33.45
CA SER A 529 19.25 -32.26 -32.73
C SER A 529 18.83 -33.65 -32.22
N GLY A 530 18.29 -33.74 -31.00
CA GLY A 530 17.36 -34.80 -30.57
C GLY A 530 17.98 -36.18 -30.26
N LYS A 531 17.33 -37.08 -29.53
CA LYS A 531 16.08 -37.10 -28.76
C LYS A 531 16.01 -38.49 -28.08
N ALA A 532 15.42 -38.55 -26.87
CA ALA A 532 14.66 -39.65 -26.26
C ALA A 532 15.32 -41.02 -25.89
N GLU A 533 15.07 -41.44 -24.63
CA GLU A 533 14.64 -42.77 -24.11
C GLU A 533 14.76 -42.72 -22.56
N GLU A 534 13.71 -42.63 -21.73
CA GLU A 534 12.68 -43.59 -21.22
C GLU A 534 13.10 -44.44 -19.99
N LYS A 535 12.22 -44.46 -18.94
CA LYS A 535 12.18 -45.23 -17.66
C LYS A 535 13.14 -44.78 -16.53
N ASP A 536 12.72 -44.67 -15.25
CA ASP A 536 11.96 -45.63 -14.43
C ASP A 536 11.23 -44.97 -13.23
N GLN A 537 10.24 -45.69 -12.68
CA GLN A 537 9.32 -45.33 -11.59
C GLN A 537 9.84 -45.67 -10.18
N SER A 538 9.10 -45.17 -9.17
CA SER A 538 9.01 -45.55 -7.75
C SER A 538 9.82 -44.74 -6.72
N GLU A 539 9.16 -43.75 -6.12
CA GLU A 539 9.18 -43.41 -4.68
C GLU A 539 8.13 -42.29 -4.42
N ASP A 540 6.85 -42.61 -4.66
CA ASP A 540 5.68 -41.74 -4.40
C ASP A 540 4.61 -42.59 -3.69
N GLU A 541 4.73 -42.86 -2.38
CA GLU A 541 3.62 -43.44 -1.60
C GLU A 541 3.51 -42.97 -0.13
N GLN A 542 4.25 -41.96 0.34
CA GLN A 542 4.11 -41.48 1.74
C GLN A 542 3.97 -39.97 1.94
N GLN A 543 3.71 -39.18 0.89
CA GLN A 543 3.33 -37.76 1.02
C GLN A 543 1.97 -37.42 0.38
N GLU A 544 1.24 -38.42 -0.11
CA GLU A 544 -0.08 -38.21 -0.75
C GLU A 544 -1.28 -38.36 0.20
N GLU A 545 -1.07 -38.70 1.47
CA GLU A 545 -2.17 -38.78 2.46
C GLU A 545 -2.46 -37.45 3.17
N GLU A 546 -1.47 -36.55 3.36
CA GLU A 546 -1.74 -35.25 4.00
C GLU A 546 -2.40 -34.21 3.07
N ILE A 547 -2.34 -34.39 1.74
CA ILE A 547 -2.97 -33.46 0.78
C ILE A 547 -4.43 -33.85 0.45
N LYS A 548 -4.85 -35.08 0.80
CA LYS A 548 -6.22 -35.56 0.54
C LYS A 548 -7.22 -35.13 1.63
N GLU A 549 -6.77 -34.83 2.85
CA GLU A 549 -7.69 -34.32 3.89
C GLU A 549 -8.06 -32.83 3.69
N GLU A 550 -7.13 -31.98 3.26
CA GLU A 550 -7.44 -30.55 3.04
C GLU A 550 -8.29 -30.28 1.77
N LYS A 551 -8.30 -31.20 0.79
CA LYS A 551 -9.19 -31.08 -0.38
C LYS A 551 -10.61 -31.57 -0.12
N LYS A 552 -10.85 -32.31 0.97
CA LYS A 552 -12.18 -32.81 1.33
C LYS A 552 -13.04 -31.78 2.05
N GLU A 553 -12.44 -30.81 2.74
CA GLU A 553 -13.19 -29.73 3.41
C GLU A 553 -13.56 -28.54 2.50
N LYS A 554 -13.01 -28.43 1.28
CA LYS A 554 -13.24 -27.27 0.40
C LYS A 554 -14.22 -27.49 -0.76
N LYS A 555 -14.92 -28.63 -0.83
CA LYS A 555 -15.87 -28.89 -1.93
C LYS A 555 -17.30 -29.29 -1.55
N GLU A 556 -17.70 -29.05 -0.30
CA GLU A 556 -19.11 -29.15 0.11
C GLU A 556 -19.61 -27.80 0.64
N LYS A 557 -20.14 -26.96 -0.27
CA LYS A 557 -21.36 -26.16 -0.03
C LYS A 557 -21.73 -25.35 -1.27
N LYS A 558 -22.98 -25.58 -1.71
CA LYS A 558 -23.80 -24.83 -2.68
C LYS A 558 -23.56 -25.10 -4.18
N LYS A 559 -23.96 -26.29 -4.62
CA LYS A 559 -24.75 -26.44 -5.85
C LYS A 559 -26.22 -26.52 -5.43
N ILE A 560 -27.09 -25.69 -5.98
CA ILE A 560 -28.54 -25.71 -5.72
C ILE A 560 -29.17 -26.39 -6.93
N LEU A 561 -29.80 -27.53 -6.68
CA LEU A 561 -30.60 -28.33 -7.60
C LEU A 561 -32.07 -28.15 -7.19
N ASP A 562 -33.01 -28.24 -8.12
CA ASP A 562 -34.43 -28.28 -7.79
C ASP A 562 -34.87 -29.68 -7.32
N ALA A 563 -36.14 -29.78 -6.92
CA ALA A 563 -36.69 -30.92 -6.18
C ALA A 563 -36.72 -32.23 -6.97
N ASP A 564 -36.59 -32.20 -8.30
CA ASP A 564 -36.49 -33.39 -9.15
C ASP A 564 -35.13 -33.56 -9.84
N GLY A 565 -34.11 -32.83 -9.35
CA GLY A 565 -32.70 -33.16 -9.57
C GLY A 565 -32.12 -32.80 -10.93
N ASN A 566 -32.75 -31.88 -11.67
CA ASN A 566 -32.19 -31.35 -12.91
C ASN A 566 -31.54 -29.97 -12.69
N GLU A 567 -30.54 -29.68 -13.51
CA GLU A 567 -29.87 -28.38 -13.54
C GLU A 567 -30.84 -27.36 -14.16
N ILE A 568 -31.18 -26.29 -13.41
CA ILE A 568 -32.05 -25.21 -13.91
C ILE A 568 -31.25 -24.41 -14.94
N GLU A 569 -31.45 -24.73 -16.22
CA GLU A 569 -31.19 -23.84 -17.35
C GLU A 569 -32.53 -23.31 -17.82
N ASP A 570 -32.83 -22.02 -17.57
CA ASP A 570 -33.89 -21.35 -18.32
C ASP A 570 -33.52 -19.89 -18.59
N SER A 571 -33.41 -19.69 -19.89
CA SER A 571 -33.31 -18.50 -20.72
C SER A 571 -34.62 -17.72 -20.79
N ASP A 572 -34.47 -16.42 -21.09
CA ASP A 572 -35.34 -15.53 -21.89
C ASP A 572 -36.83 -15.40 -21.49
N ASP A 573 -37.22 -14.22 -20.98
CA ASP A 573 -38.39 -13.50 -21.53
C ASP A 573 -38.46 -12.02 -21.07
N ASP A 574 -39.07 -11.24 -21.94
CA ASP A 574 -38.98 -9.81 -22.19
C ASP A 574 -39.79 -8.90 -21.23
N SER A 575 -39.28 -7.68 -21.00
CA SER A 575 -40.14 -6.49 -21.01
C SER A 575 -39.35 -5.22 -21.35
N GLU A 576 -39.68 -4.68 -22.52
CA GLU A 576 -39.35 -3.36 -23.05
C GLU A 576 -39.77 -2.23 -22.09
N PHE A 577 -38.92 -1.21 -21.92
CA PHE A 577 -39.36 0.19 -21.96
C PHE A 577 -38.17 1.14 -22.15
N ASP A 578 -38.39 2.10 -23.06
CA ASP A 578 -37.46 2.95 -23.78
C ASP A 578 -36.67 4.01 -22.98
N ASP A 579 -35.55 4.39 -23.63
CA ASP A 579 -34.92 5.71 -23.74
C ASP A 579 -34.45 6.44 -22.48
N ASP A 580 -33.12 6.58 -22.36
CA ASP A 580 -32.47 7.90 -22.38
C ASP A 580 -30.94 7.79 -22.55
N GLU A 581 -30.46 8.39 -23.64
CA GLU A 581 -29.07 8.55 -24.06
C GLU A 581 -28.23 9.36 -23.05
N TYR A 582 -27.29 8.73 -22.34
CA TYR A 582 -26.01 9.36 -21.94
C TYR A 582 -24.92 8.30 -21.89
N SER A 583 -24.19 8.17 -23.01
CA SER A 583 -22.96 7.38 -23.12
C SER A 583 -21.78 8.23 -22.65
N ASP A 584 -21.51 8.21 -21.34
CA ASP A 584 -20.16 8.42 -20.81
C ASP A 584 -19.60 7.03 -20.49
N SER A 585 -18.92 6.48 -21.50
CA SER A 585 -18.10 5.27 -21.38
C SER A 585 -16.82 5.61 -20.61
N ASP A 586 -16.94 5.84 -19.31
CA ASP A 586 -15.80 5.72 -18.40
C ASP A 586 -15.56 4.21 -18.19
N ASP A 587 -14.61 3.67 -18.97
CA ASP A 587 -14.06 2.32 -18.84
C ASP A 587 -13.39 2.14 -17.45
N ASP A 588 -14.19 2.01 -16.39
CA ASP A 588 -13.73 1.77 -15.02
C ASP A 588 -13.39 0.28 -14.75
N ASP A 589 -13.54 -0.61 -15.73
CA ASP A 589 -13.24 -2.04 -15.58
C ASP A 589 -11.76 -2.43 -15.82
N ALA A 590 -10.88 -1.45 -16.08
CA ALA A 590 -9.44 -1.67 -16.25
C ALA A 590 -8.59 -1.55 -14.97
N TRP A 591 -9.22 -1.55 -13.78
CA TRP A 591 -8.47 -1.69 -12.53
C TRP A 591 -8.07 -3.15 -12.33
N GLU A 592 -6.88 -3.51 -12.81
CA GLU A 592 -6.25 -4.80 -12.55
C GLU A 592 -6.41 -5.17 -11.07
N LYS A 593 -7.04 -6.33 -10.82
CA LYS A 593 -7.14 -6.94 -9.49
C LYS A 593 -5.73 -7.02 -8.91
N VAL A 594 -5.40 -6.11 -7.98
CA VAL A 594 -4.17 -6.20 -7.18
C VAL A 594 -4.15 -7.62 -6.60
N PRO A 595 -3.17 -8.47 -6.96
CA PRO A 595 -3.10 -9.82 -6.43
C PRO A 595 -3.12 -9.70 -4.93
N LYS A 596 -4.12 -10.32 -4.28
CA LYS A 596 -4.22 -10.39 -2.83
C LYS A 596 -2.94 -11.07 -2.35
N LYS A 597 -1.91 -10.28 -2.04
CA LYS A 597 -0.69 -10.76 -1.40
C LYS A 597 -1.14 -11.60 -0.22
N SER A 598 -0.74 -12.87 -0.22
CA SER A 598 -0.97 -13.78 0.90
C SER A 598 -0.65 -13.04 2.19
N LEU A 599 -1.60 -12.99 3.13
CA LEU A 599 -1.51 -12.18 4.35
C LEU A 599 -0.46 -12.69 5.36
N ILE A 600 0.52 -13.47 4.91
CA ILE A 600 1.67 -13.90 5.67
C ILE A 600 2.89 -13.26 4.99
N ASN A 601 3.07 -11.95 5.20
CA ASN A 601 4.35 -11.35 4.88
C ASN A 601 5.41 -12.07 5.73
N PRO A 602 6.55 -12.48 5.16
CA PRO A 602 7.64 -13.02 5.96
C PRO A 602 8.02 -12.01 7.06
N PRO A 603 8.44 -12.47 8.25
CA PRO A 603 8.84 -11.57 9.33
C PRO A 603 9.91 -10.62 8.83
N LYS A 604 9.66 -9.31 8.96
CA LYS A 604 10.56 -8.28 8.45
C LYS A 604 11.88 -8.32 9.20
N GLU A 605 12.98 -8.51 8.47
CA GLU A 605 14.32 -8.43 9.05
C GLU A 605 14.64 -6.99 9.44
N LEU A 606 14.86 -6.76 10.74
CA LEU A 606 15.19 -5.45 11.28
C LEU A 606 16.69 -5.15 11.13
N CYS A 607 17.01 -3.89 10.89
CA CYS A 607 18.38 -3.40 10.84
C CYS A 607 18.91 -3.13 12.26
N HIS A 608 20.06 -3.72 12.59
CA HIS A 608 20.79 -3.43 13.82
C HIS A 608 21.29 -1.98 13.78
N SER A 609 20.71 -1.15 14.65
CA SER A 609 20.89 0.31 14.62
C SER A 609 21.07 0.87 16.04
N PRO A 610 22.14 0.50 16.78
CA PRO A 610 22.29 0.86 18.19
C PRO A 610 22.42 2.38 18.43
N PHE A 611 22.77 3.14 17.40
CA PHE A 611 23.00 4.58 17.46
C PHE A 611 21.75 5.42 17.15
N THR A 612 20.63 4.80 16.77
CA THR A 612 19.35 5.48 16.56
C THR A 612 18.36 5.18 17.70
N PHE A 613 17.16 5.75 17.64
CA PHE A 613 16.10 5.48 18.62
C PHE A 613 15.07 4.45 18.14
N ASP A 614 15.03 4.22 16.83
CA ASP A 614 14.05 3.38 16.16
C ASP A 614 14.75 2.22 15.42
N ASP A 615 14.08 1.08 15.37
CA ASP A 615 14.49 -0.06 14.54
C ASP A 615 13.66 0.00 13.25
N LYS A 616 14.31 -0.12 12.08
CA LYS A 616 13.65 -0.15 10.77
C LYS A 616 13.90 -1.47 10.07
N PRO A 617 12.99 -1.95 9.19
CA PRO A 617 13.30 -3.07 8.33
C PRO A 617 14.40 -2.73 7.35
N VAL A 618 15.23 -3.71 7.01
CA VAL A 618 16.23 -3.60 5.95
C VAL A 618 15.51 -3.51 4.61
N ASN A 619 15.77 -2.45 3.85
CA ASN A 619 15.23 -2.31 2.50
C ASN A 619 16.35 -2.25 1.46
N PHE A 620 16.10 -2.88 0.33
CA PHE A 620 16.93 -2.72 -0.87
C PHE A 620 16.25 -1.75 -1.83
N TRP A 621 16.97 -0.69 -2.18
CA TRP A 621 16.60 0.26 -3.24
C TRP A 621 17.22 -0.21 -4.54
N ILE A 622 16.41 -0.25 -5.60
CA ILE A 622 16.83 -0.65 -6.94
C ILE A 622 16.69 0.59 -7.81
N LEU A 623 17.82 1.22 -8.12
CA LEU A 623 17.90 2.46 -8.87
C LEU A 623 18.60 2.16 -10.19
N MET A 624 17.95 2.40 -11.31
CA MET A 624 18.60 2.30 -12.62
C MET A 624 18.45 3.62 -13.36
N GLY A 625 19.53 4.08 -13.98
CA GLY A 625 19.47 5.32 -14.75
C GLY A 625 20.78 5.68 -15.43
N ASN A 626 20.78 6.79 -16.15
CA ASN A 626 22.00 7.29 -16.77
C ASN A 626 22.77 8.16 -15.77
N ARG A 627 23.92 7.65 -15.32
CA ARG A 627 24.79 8.34 -14.36
C ARG A 627 25.36 9.66 -14.86
N GLN A 628 25.70 9.75 -16.16
CA GLN A 628 26.26 10.96 -16.76
C GLN A 628 25.22 12.06 -16.90
N LYS A 629 24.00 11.70 -17.34
CA LYS A 629 22.86 12.62 -17.44
C LYS A 629 22.18 12.89 -16.08
N ASN A 630 22.58 12.18 -15.02
CA ASN A 630 21.92 12.17 -13.70
C ASN A 630 20.41 11.92 -13.80
N GLU A 631 20.02 11.01 -14.67
CA GLU A 631 18.63 10.73 -14.99
C GLU A 631 18.23 9.36 -14.42
N LEU A 632 17.19 9.33 -13.60
CA LEU A 632 16.60 8.12 -13.07
C LEU A 632 15.58 7.55 -14.07
N VAL A 633 15.73 6.28 -14.40
CA VAL A 633 14.92 5.57 -15.40
C VAL A 633 14.02 4.53 -14.74
N ALA A 634 14.55 3.73 -13.81
CA ALA A 634 13.79 2.78 -13.01
C ALA A 634 14.04 2.98 -11.52
N LEU A 635 12.98 2.82 -10.73
CA LEU A 635 13.02 2.94 -9.27
C LEU A 635 12.18 1.84 -8.64
N GLY A 636 12.82 1.03 -7.80
CA GLY A 636 12.20 0.01 -7.00
C GLY A 636 12.64 0.08 -5.54
N LYS A 637 11.81 -0.48 -4.66
CA LYS A 637 12.13 -0.73 -3.26
C LYS A 637 11.54 -2.07 -2.85
N THR A 638 12.35 -2.93 -2.23
CA THR A 638 11.92 -4.24 -1.72
C THR A 638 12.41 -4.44 -0.29
N GLU A 639 11.62 -5.13 0.52
CA GLU A 639 11.99 -5.56 1.88
C GLU A 639 12.49 -7.02 1.89
N THR A 640 12.17 -7.79 0.84
CA THR A 640 12.53 -9.20 0.71
C THR A 640 13.73 -9.36 -0.22
N PHE A 641 14.77 -10.03 0.27
CA PHE A 641 16.03 -10.27 -0.44
C PHE A 641 16.52 -11.72 -0.29
N THR A 642 15.61 -12.66 0.01
CA THR A 642 15.93 -14.08 0.07
C THR A 642 16.46 -14.56 -1.28
N PRO A 643 17.51 -15.42 -1.33
CA PRO A 643 18.03 -15.95 -2.58
C PRO A 643 16.92 -16.57 -3.45
N GLY A 644 16.93 -16.28 -4.75
CA GLY A 644 15.89 -16.69 -5.72
C GLY A 644 14.69 -15.74 -5.83
N THR A 645 14.58 -14.73 -4.97
CA THR A 645 13.53 -13.71 -5.10
C THR A 645 13.82 -12.83 -6.30
N ILE A 646 12.84 -12.74 -7.22
CA ILE A 646 12.90 -11.88 -8.40
C ILE A 646 11.97 -10.70 -8.20
N VAL A 647 12.48 -9.49 -8.41
CA VAL A 647 11.69 -8.26 -8.43
C VAL A 647 11.73 -7.66 -9.82
N LYS A 648 10.56 -7.26 -10.30
CA LYS A 648 10.37 -6.74 -11.66
C LYS A 648 9.93 -5.29 -11.61
N TYR A 649 10.61 -4.42 -12.35
CA TYR A 649 10.29 -2.99 -12.42
C TYR A 649 10.22 -2.54 -13.88
N PRO A 650 9.05 -2.10 -14.36
CA PRO A 650 8.94 -1.54 -15.71
C PRO A 650 9.59 -0.16 -15.76
N PHE A 651 10.21 0.15 -16.88
CA PHE A 651 10.81 1.45 -17.18
C PHE A 651 10.72 1.75 -18.68
N LEU A 652 10.85 3.03 -19.03
CA LEU A 652 10.92 3.44 -20.43
C LEU A 652 12.38 3.46 -20.90
N SER A 653 12.69 2.77 -22.00
CA SER A 653 14.00 2.85 -22.65
C SER A 653 14.27 4.27 -23.18
N ALA A 654 15.55 4.61 -23.37
CA ALA A 654 15.95 5.91 -23.92
C ALA A 654 15.32 6.18 -25.29
N ALA A 655 15.09 7.46 -25.58
CA ALA A 655 14.53 7.89 -26.86
C ALA A 655 15.55 7.88 -28.01
N GLU A 656 16.85 7.93 -27.68
CA GLU A 656 17.94 7.93 -28.64
C GLU A 656 18.18 6.51 -29.18
N ILE A 657 18.22 6.35 -30.50
CA ILE A 657 18.57 5.10 -31.17
C ILE A 657 20.07 4.85 -30.98
N GLY A 658 20.46 3.62 -30.65
CA GLY A 658 21.85 3.24 -30.39
C GLY A 658 22.05 2.54 -29.05
N THR A 659 23.30 2.44 -28.60
CA THR A 659 23.63 1.81 -27.32
C THR A 659 23.33 2.76 -26.16
N ALA A 660 22.29 2.47 -25.40
CA ALA A 660 21.97 3.18 -24.17
C ALA A 660 22.75 2.60 -22.99
N HIS A 661 23.52 3.47 -22.31
CA HIS A 661 24.29 3.11 -21.11
C HIS A 661 23.55 3.54 -19.85
N TYR A 662 23.25 2.57 -18.99
CA TYR A 662 22.66 2.75 -17.67
C TYR A 662 23.60 2.22 -16.60
N SER A 663 23.46 2.75 -15.38
CA SER A 663 24.06 2.19 -14.18
C SER A 663 22.94 1.72 -13.26
N LEU A 664 23.01 0.46 -12.85
CA LEU A 664 22.10 -0.19 -11.92
C LEU A 664 22.75 -0.22 -10.53
N TYR A 665 22.04 0.33 -9.56
CA TYR A 665 22.39 0.35 -8.14
C TYR A 665 21.36 -0.47 -7.36
N VAL A 666 21.82 -1.48 -6.64
CA VAL A 666 21.02 -2.22 -5.66
C VAL A 666 21.61 -1.93 -4.28
N MET A 667 20.94 -1.08 -3.52
CA MET A 667 21.51 -0.48 -2.31
C MET A 667 20.73 -0.84 -1.05
N CYS A 668 21.43 -1.27 -0.01
CA CYS A 668 20.85 -1.53 1.29
C CYS A 668 20.68 -0.21 2.05
N ASP A 669 19.49 0.15 2.51
CA ASP A 669 19.28 1.43 3.19
C ASP A 669 19.74 1.47 4.65
N GLY A 670 20.11 0.32 5.22
CA GLY A 670 20.43 0.13 6.62
C GLY A 670 21.91 -0.16 6.91
N TYR A 671 22.62 -0.78 5.98
CA TYR A 671 24.01 -1.21 6.17
C TYR A 671 24.93 -0.71 5.05
N LEU A 672 26.15 -0.36 5.44
CA LEU A 672 27.27 0.03 4.58
C LEU A 672 27.94 -1.21 3.99
N GLY A 673 28.38 -1.11 2.73
CA GLY A 673 29.10 -2.19 2.05
C GLY A 673 28.23 -3.38 1.63
N CYS A 674 26.90 -3.22 1.64
CA CYS A 674 25.94 -4.19 1.10
C CYS A 674 25.34 -3.73 -0.24
N ASP A 675 25.97 -2.73 -0.87
CA ASP A 675 25.50 -2.14 -2.12
C ASP A 675 26.19 -2.80 -3.31
N VAL A 676 25.45 -2.98 -4.40
CA VAL A 676 25.96 -3.50 -5.67
C VAL A 676 25.72 -2.48 -6.77
N GLU A 677 26.79 -2.11 -7.48
CA GLU A 677 26.76 -1.24 -8.66
C GLU A 677 27.20 -2.06 -9.88
N THR A 678 26.38 -2.02 -10.95
CA THR A 678 26.68 -2.70 -12.21
C THR A 678 26.26 -1.83 -13.39
N ASP A 679 27.09 -1.74 -14.42
CA ASP A 679 26.73 -1.06 -15.66
C ASP A 679 25.92 -1.98 -16.58
N VAL A 680 24.91 -1.39 -17.22
CA VAL A 680 23.93 -2.06 -18.07
C VAL A 680 23.88 -1.32 -19.41
N SER A 681 24.23 -2.00 -20.50
CA SER A 681 24.19 -1.43 -21.84
C SER A 681 23.20 -2.17 -22.71
N ILE A 682 22.29 -1.45 -23.37
CA ILE A 682 21.22 -2.02 -24.19
C ILE A 682 21.26 -1.36 -25.57
N ASN A 683 21.19 -2.14 -26.65
CA ASN A 683 21.12 -1.62 -28.02
C ASN A 683 19.66 -1.37 -28.40
N LEU A 684 19.31 -0.11 -28.64
CA LEU A 684 17.96 0.34 -28.97
C LEU A 684 17.80 0.55 -30.48
N ALA A 685 16.81 -0.11 -31.07
CA ALA A 685 16.40 0.06 -32.45
C ALA A 685 15.29 1.12 -32.59
N HIS A 686 15.01 1.53 -33.83
CA HIS A 686 13.95 2.50 -34.12
C HIS A 686 12.57 1.98 -33.71
N ASN A 687 11.83 2.78 -32.96
CA ASN A 687 10.45 2.48 -32.57
C ASN A 687 9.46 3.23 -33.47
N PRO A 688 8.60 2.52 -34.23
CA PRO A 688 7.59 3.17 -35.06
C PRO A 688 6.48 3.85 -34.26
N ARG A 689 6.30 3.52 -32.98
CA ARG A 689 5.32 4.16 -32.07
C ARG A 689 5.99 4.50 -30.73
N PRO A 690 6.80 5.57 -30.66
CA PRO A 690 7.49 5.93 -29.43
C PRO A 690 6.51 6.40 -28.35
N LEU A 691 6.64 5.85 -27.14
CA LEU A 691 5.92 6.35 -25.97
C LEU A 691 6.64 7.58 -25.43
N GLN A 692 5.91 8.69 -25.22
CA GLN A 692 6.49 9.91 -24.68
C GLN A 692 6.22 10.01 -23.17
N LEU A 693 7.29 10.10 -22.37
CA LEU A 693 7.18 10.50 -20.97
C LEU A 693 6.61 11.92 -20.86
N GLN A 694 5.64 12.12 -19.97
CA GLN A 694 5.19 13.46 -19.62
C GLN A 694 6.38 14.29 -19.11
N PRO A 695 6.67 15.46 -19.70
CA PRO A 695 7.71 16.34 -19.20
C PRO A 695 7.41 16.74 -17.75
N LEU A 696 8.44 16.79 -16.91
CA LEU A 696 8.29 17.32 -15.55
C LEU A 696 7.73 18.75 -15.62
N PRO A 697 6.70 19.11 -14.82
CA PRO A 697 6.21 20.48 -14.77
C PRO A 697 7.35 21.44 -14.43
N ARG A 698 7.68 22.34 -15.34
CA ARG A 698 8.67 23.39 -15.06
C ARG A 698 7.97 24.43 -14.18
N VAL A 699 8.17 24.37 -12.86
CA VAL A 699 7.68 25.42 -11.95
C VAL A 699 8.28 26.74 -12.40
N GLN A 700 7.43 27.65 -12.88
CA GLN A 700 7.85 28.97 -13.32
C GLN A 700 8.33 29.73 -12.10
N GLN A 701 9.61 30.10 -12.07
CA GLN A 701 10.21 30.88 -11.00
C GLN A 701 9.38 32.16 -10.84
N GLN A 702 8.58 32.29 -9.77
CA GLN A 702 7.99 33.58 -9.44
C GLN A 702 9.14 34.54 -9.15
N PRO A 703 9.24 35.69 -9.84
CA PRO A 703 10.26 36.67 -9.55
C PRO A 703 10.09 37.14 -8.11
N VAL A 704 11.08 36.88 -7.26
CA VAL A 704 11.10 37.38 -5.89
C VAL A 704 10.97 38.91 -5.95
N PRO A 705 10.00 39.54 -5.27
CA PRO A 705 9.83 40.99 -5.34
C PRO A 705 11.13 41.68 -4.84
N PRO A 706 11.58 42.75 -5.52
CA PRO A 706 12.84 43.40 -5.21
C PRO A 706 12.82 43.93 -3.78
N GLN A 707 13.81 43.50 -2.99
CA GLN A 707 14.03 43.93 -1.62
C GLN A 707 14.24 45.46 -1.61
N ARG A 708 13.35 46.19 -0.93
CA ARG A 708 13.52 47.64 -0.71
C ARG A 708 14.83 47.85 0.06
N LYS A 709 15.77 48.59 -0.52
CA LYS A 709 16.97 49.05 0.20
C LYS A 709 16.53 50.04 1.26
N ILE A 710 16.80 49.70 2.51
CA ILE A 710 16.56 50.53 3.69
C ILE A 710 17.71 51.54 3.74
N GLY A 711 17.40 52.82 3.60
CA GLY A 711 18.38 53.91 3.72
C GLY A 711 18.02 55.06 2.80
N ASP A 712 17.34 56.04 3.39
CA ASP A 712 17.49 57.50 3.20
C ASP A 712 16.14 58.16 3.45
N ALA A 713 15.83 58.29 4.74
CA ALA A 713 14.83 59.21 5.25
C ALA A 713 15.56 60.52 5.56
N ALA A 714 15.42 61.50 4.67
CA ALA A 714 15.72 62.89 4.93
C ALA A 714 14.61 63.71 4.26
N ASP A 715 13.76 64.26 5.12
CA ASP A 715 13.21 65.61 5.08
C ASP A 715 13.05 66.26 3.69
N ASP A 716 11.81 66.40 3.24
CA ASP A 716 11.18 67.73 3.11
C ASP A 716 9.76 67.61 2.50
N ASP A 717 8.86 68.38 3.10
CA ASP A 717 7.48 68.59 2.68
C ASP A 717 7.41 69.27 1.29
N SER A 718 6.67 68.69 0.35
CA SER A 718 6.04 69.45 -0.73
C SER A 718 4.92 68.65 -1.41
N ASP A 719 3.71 69.21 -1.37
CA ASP A 719 2.51 68.79 -2.08
C ASP A 719 2.72 68.81 -3.61
N ASP A 720 2.63 67.65 -4.28
CA ASP A 720 2.36 67.53 -5.73
C ASP A 720 1.90 66.08 -6.06
N ASP A 721 0.73 65.69 -5.54
CA ASP A 721 0.22 64.31 -5.54
C ASP A 721 -0.60 63.89 -6.79
N GLU A 722 -0.56 64.62 -7.91
CA GLU A 722 -1.41 64.27 -9.08
C GLU A 722 -0.67 63.77 -10.33
N VAL A 723 0.64 63.99 -10.47
CA VAL A 723 1.38 63.60 -11.69
C VAL A 723 2.01 62.20 -11.59
N ALA A 724 2.32 61.72 -10.37
CA ALA A 724 2.95 60.40 -10.17
C ALA A 724 2.02 59.20 -10.45
N ASN A 725 0.71 59.37 -10.22
CA ASN A 725 -0.26 58.29 -10.34
C ASN A 725 -0.60 57.89 -11.80
N LYS A 726 -0.22 58.73 -12.79
CA LYS A 726 -0.44 58.41 -14.21
C LYS A 726 0.63 57.46 -14.77
N LYS A 727 1.91 57.65 -14.40
CA LYS A 727 3.02 56.80 -14.88
C LYS A 727 2.99 55.38 -14.30
N SER A 728 2.46 55.20 -13.09
CA SER A 728 2.32 53.88 -12.46
C SER A 728 1.29 53.01 -13.21
N ASN A 729 0.15 53.58 -13.60
CA ASN A 729 -0.92 52.86 -14.27
C ASN A 729 -0.53 52.41 -15.69
N ASP A 730 0.19 53.23 -16.46
CA ASP A 730 0.68 52.85 -17.79
C ASP A 730 1.69 51.69 -17.73
N THR A 731 2.55 51.67 -16.70
CA THR A 731 3.52 50.59 -16.49
C THR A 731 2.85 49.26 -16.14
N VAL A 732 1.77 49.31 -15.34
CA VAL A 732 1.00 48.11 -14.99
C VAL A 732 0.26 47.55 -16.22
N GLN A 733 -0.34 48.41 -17.05
CA GLN A 733 -1.01 47.98 -18.29
C GLN A 733 -0.03 47.35 -19.30
N GLN A 734 1.15 47.91 -19.51
CA GLN A 734 2.17 47.31 -20.39
C GLN A 734 2.61 45.92 -19.91
N LYS A 735 2.78 45.75 -18.59
CA LYS A 735 3.19 44.46 -18.02
C LYS A 735 2.11 43.40 -18.15
N GLN A 736 0.84 43.80 -18.00
CA GLN A 736 -0.31 42.92 -18.17
C GLN A 736 -0.51 42.51 -19.64
N GLN A 737 -0.27 43.42 -20.59
CA GLN A 737 -0.26 43.10 -22.03
C GLN A 737 0.87 42.12 -22.41
N GLN A 738 2.09 42.28 -21.86
CA GLN A 738 3.18 41.33 -22.10
C GLN A 738 2.86 39.92 -21.57
N GLN A 739 2.21 39.82 -20.41
CA GLN A 739 1.78 38.53 -19.85
C GLN A 739 0.73 37.84 -20.72
N GLN A 740 -0.26 38.59 -21.20
CA GLN A 740 -1.30 38.06 -22.09
C GLN A 740 -0.73 37.61 -23.45
N ALA A 741 0.22 38.37 -24.01
CA ALA A 741 0.90 37.99 -25.25
C ALA A 741 1.73 36.70 -25.10
N ALA A 742 2.40 36.51 -23.95
CA ALA A 742 3.14 35.29 -23.66
C ALA A 742 2.23 34.06 -23.54
N GLN A 743 1.08 34.20 -22.86
CA GLN A 743 0.06 33.13 -22.77
C GLN A 743 -0.52 32.78 -24.14
N GLN A 744 -0.84 33.77 -24.97
CA GLN A 744 -1.33 33.52 -26.34
C GLN A 744 -0.30 32.80 -27.20
N LYS A 745 0.98 33.17 -27.12
CA LYS A 745 2.05 32.48 -27.87
C LYS A 745 2.19 31.02 -27.44
N GLN A 746 1.97 30.72 -26.16
CA GLN A 746 2.02 29.36 -25.63
C GLN A 746 0.81 28.53 -26.07
N GLN A 747 -0.39 29.12 -26.10
CA GLN A 747 -1.60 28.49 -26.64
C GLN A 747 -1.49 28.24 -28.15
N GLN A 748 -0.93 29.18 -28.92
CA GLN A 748 -0.68 29.00 -30.35
C GLN A 748 0.32 27.88 -30.62
N ALA A 749 1.40 27.77 -29.84
CA ALA A 749 2.36 26.67 -29.97
C ALA A 749 1.71 25.30 -29.68
N ALA A 750 0.83 25.24 -28.67
CA ALA A 750 0.06 24.03 -28.36
C ALA A 750 -0.93 23.67 -29.49
N GLN A 751 -1.62 24.66 -30.07
CA GLN A 751 -2.52 24.44 -31.20
C GLN A 751 -1.78 24.03 -32.48
N GLN A 752 -0.61 24.62 -32.77
CA GLN A 752 0.22 24.20 -33.91
C GLN A 752 0.74 22.77 -33.73
N ALA A 753 1.13 22.38 -32.51
CA ALA A 753 1.51 21.00 -32.22
C ALA A 753 0.34 20.02 -32.42
N ALA A 754 -0.89 20.42 -32.08
CA ALA A 754 -2.09 19.62 -32.33
C ALA A 754 -2.45 19.55 -33.83
N GLN A 755 -2.28 20.64 -34.58
CA GLN A 755 -2.59 20.67 -36.02
C GLN A 755 -1.61 19.84 -36.87
N GLN A 756 -0.35 19.72 -36.47
CA GLN A 756 0.61 18.85 -37.17
C GLN A 756 0.24 17.37 -37.13
N GLN A 757 -0.77 16.98 -36.33
CA GLN A 757 -1.27 15.61 -36.25
C GLN A 757 -2.39 15.31 -37.27
N GLN A 758 -2.74 16.24 -38.16
CA GLN A 758 -3.75 16.02 -39.22
C GLN A 758 -3.24 16.53 -40.58
N ILE A 759 -2.67 15.64 -41.40
CA ILE A 759 -2.42 15.87 -42.83
C ILE A 759 -3.26 14.85 -43.63
N PRO A 760 -4.16 15.29 -44.53
CA PRO A 760 -4.91 14.43 -45.44
C PRO A 760 -4.21 14.20 -46.79
N GLU A 761 -4.62 13.11 -47.45
CA GLU A 761 -4.27 12.59 -48.78
C GLU A 761 -4.10 13.64 -49.91
N ILE A 762 -3.03 13.47 -50.72
CA ILE A 762 -2.84 14.11 -52.02
C ILE A 762 -2.89 13.05 -53.12
N ILE A 763 -3.79 13.29 -54.06
CA ILE A 763 -4.11 12.50 -55.25
C ILE A 763 -3.10 12.79 -56.38
N THR A 764 -2.73 11.73 -57.14
CA THR A 764 -2.11 11.81 -58.48
C THR A 764 -3.17 11.50 -59.54
N PRO A 765 -3.23 12.22 -60.68
CA PRO A 765 -4.28 12.01 -61.69
C PRO A 765 -3.82 11.10 -62.84
N SER A 766 -4.64 10.11 -63.20
CA SER A 766 -4.71 9.54 -64.55
C SER A 766 -6.05 8.83 -64.76
N GLN A 767 -6.62 9.02 -65.96
CA GLN A 767 -7.72 8.29 -66.59
C GLN A 767 -9.20 8.69 -66.33
N GLN A 768 -9.79 9.10 -67.46
CA GLN A 768 -11.17 9.15 -67.95
C GLN A 768 -11.88 7.78 -67.82
N GLN A 769 -13.19 7.55 -67.68
CA GLN A 769 -14.49 8.23 -67.94
C GLN A 769 -15.61 7.55 -67.06
N PRO A 770 -16.88 8.04 -66.98
CA PRO A 770 -17.72 7.96 -65.76
C PRO A 770 -18.89 6.96 -65.74
N THR A 771 -19.25 6.47 -64.53
CA THR A 771 -20.62 6.04 -64.11
C THR A 771 -20.82 6.19 -62.58
N SER A 772 -22.01 6.66 -62.17
CA SER A 772 -22.55 6.91 -60.81
C SER A 772 -23.11 5.62 -60.13
N PRO A 773 -23.82 5.60 -58.95
CA PRO A 773 -24.12 6.63 -57.93
C PRO A 773 -24.07 6.16 -56.42
N GLN A 774 -24.32 7.11 -55.50
CA GLN A 774 -24.90 6.99 -54.13
C GLN A 774 -24.15 6.23 -53.00
N GLN A 775 -23.71 6.95 -51.94
CA GLN A 775 -24.32 6.88 -50.59
C GLN A 775 -23.73 7.90 -49.59
N GLN A 776 -24.67 8.73 -49.10
CA GLN A 776 -24.86 9.45 -47.83
C GLN A 776 -23.68 9.98 -46.97
N SER A 777 -23.74 11.31 -46.82
CA SER A 777 -22.96 12.20 -45.97
C SER A 777 -23.68 12.46 -44.64
N THR A 778 -22.91 12.50 -43.55
CA THR A 778 -23.29 13.10 -42.27
C THR A 778 -23.20 14.63 -42.37
N LYS A 779 -24.27 15.34 -41.97
CA LYS A 779 -24.41 16.80 -42.13
C LYS A 779 -23.82 17.58 -40.94
N PRO A 780 -23.05 18.65 -41.19
CA PRO A 780 -22.59 19.56 -40.14
C PRO A 780 -23.71 20.49 -39.62
N LEU A 781 -23.53 20.93 -38.37
CA LEU A 781 -24.37 21.87 -37.63
C LEU A 781 -24.75 23.09 -38.48
N THR A 782 -26.04 23.46 -38.53
CA THR A 782 -26.48 24.56 -39.39
C THR A 782 -26.04 25.91 -38.84
N GLN A 783 -25.73 26.87 -39.73
CA GLN A 783 -25.27 28.22 -39.38
C GLN A 783 -26.16 28.95 -38.35
N LYS A 784 -27.46 28.63 -38.29
CA LYS A 784 -28.38 29.15 -37.27
C LYS A 784 -27.99 28.72 -35.85
N GLN A 785 -27.59 27.46 -35.65
CA GLN A 785 -27.18 26.91 -34.36
C GLN A 785 -25.85 27.54 -33.91
N ILE A 786 -24.89 27.73 -34.83
CA ILE A 786 -23.62 28.43 -34.58
C ILE A 786 -23.88 29.88 -34.15
N ASN A 787 -24.75 30.60 -34.86
CA ASN A 787 -25.07 32.00 -34.53
C ASN A 787 -25.79 32.16 -33.18
N GLN A 788 -26.59 31.16 -32.76
CA GLN A 788 -27.29 31.17 -31.47
C GLN A 788 -26.31 30.97 -30.30
N GLN A 789 -25.36 30.04 -30.44
CA GLN A 789 -24.26 29.87 -29.47
C GLN A 789 -23.41 31.14 -29.34
N GLN A 790 -23.06 31.79 -30.46
CA GLN A 790 -22.28 33.04 -30.44
C GLN A 790 -23.01 34.20 -29.74
N LYS A 791 -24.35 34.29 -29.88
CA LYS A 791 -25.16 35.29 -29.18
C LYS A 791 -25.16 35.07 -27.66
N LEU A 792 -25.23 33.82 -27.21
CA LEU A 792 -25.18 33.45 -25.79
C LEU A 792 -23.82 33.80 -25.18
N LEU A 793 -22.72 33.49 -25.89
CA LEU A 793 -21.37 33.82 -25.44
C LEU A 793 -21.15 35.34 -25.30
N LYS A 794 -21.64 36.14 -26.26
CA LYS A 794 -21.56 37.61 -26.18
C LYS A 794 -22.39 38.19 -25.02
N LYS A 795 -23.51 37.56 -24.66
CA LYS A 795 -24.34 37.99 -23.53
C LYS A 795 -23.63 37.74 -22.20
N GLN A 796 -22.93 36.61 -22.07
CA GLN A 796 -22.11 36.29 -20.90
C GLN A 796 -20.89 37.21 -20.76
N GLN A 797 -20.22 37.55 -21.87
CA GLN A 797 -19.09 38.49 -21.85
C GLN A 797 -19.50 39.93 -21.47
N LYS A 798 -20.69 40.38 -21.85
CA LYS A 798 -21.22 41.69 -21.41
C LYS A 798 -21.59 41.72 -19.94
N ALA A 799 -22.07 40.62 -19.37
CA ALA A 799 -22.35 40.54 -17.93
C ALA A 799 -21.05 40.58 -17.09
N ALA A 800 -19.94 40.07 -17.61
CA ALA A 800 -18.65 40.03 -16.91
C ALA A 800 -17.89 41.38 -16.90
N THR A 801 -18.33 42.39 -17.64
CA THR A 801 -17.59 43.67 -17.79
C THR A 801 -18.21 44.87 -17.09
N SER A 802 -19.28 44.70 -16.30
CA SER A 802 -19.75 45.76 -15.40
C SER A 802 -19.07 45.66 -14.03
N SER A 803 -18.06 46.51 -13.82
CA SER A 803 -17.40 46.75 -12.54
C SER A 803 -18.37 47.39 -11.51
N PRO A 804 -18.43 46.89 -10.27
CA PRO A 804 -19.23 47.52 -9.22
C PRO A 804 -18.48 48.71 -8.60
N SER A 805 -19.13 49.88 -8.57
CA SER A 805 -18.66 51.10 -7.88
C SER A 805 -19.02 51.07 -6.38
N PRO A 806 -18.26 51.75 -5.49
CA PRO A 806 -18.41 51.67 -4.03
C PRO A 806 -19.13 52.90 -3.44
N VAL A 807 -20.11 52.71 -2.55
CA VAL A 807 -20.74 53.80 -1.75
C VAL A 807 -21.17 53.22 -0.39
N LYS A 808 -20.36 53.45 0.65
CA LYS A 808 -20.48 54.44 1.74
C LYS A 808 -21.51 54.13 2.84
N GLU A 809 -20.94 54.02 4.03
CA GLU A 809 -21.46 54.23 5.38
C GLU A 809 -22.74 55.07 5.49
N VAL A 810 -23.75 54.51 6.16
CA VAL A 810 -24.89 55.24 6.70
C VAL A 810 -24.55 55.66 8.13
N LYS A 811 -24.32 56.96 8.30
CA LYS A 811 -24.29 57.63 9.59
C LYS A 811 -25.64 57.50 10.29
N LYS A 812 -25.58 57.12 11.57
CA LYS A 812 -26.62 57.37 12.56
C LYS A 812 -26.65 58.88 12.82
N ASP A 813 -27.80 59.50 12.66
CA ASP A 813 -28.15 60.71 13.41
C ASP A 813 -29.66 60.79 13.59
N LYS A 814 -30.02 61.37 14.74
CA LYS A 814 -31.36 61.80 15.13
C LYS A 814 -31.88 62.92 14.23
#